data_AF-A0A520F371-F1
#
_entry.id   AF-A0A520F371-F1
#
_cell.length_a   1.000
_cell.length_b   1.000
_cell.length_c   1.000
_cell.angle_alpha   90.00
_cell.angle_beta   90.00
_cell.angle_gamma   90.00
#
_symmetry.space_group_name_H-M   'P 1'
#
loop_
_entity.id
_entity.type
_entity.pdbx_description
1 polymer ?
#
loop_
_entity_poly.entity_id
_entity_poly.type
_entity_poly.pdbx_seq_one_letter_code
_entity_poly.pdbx_strand_id
1 'polypeptide(L)'
;MRSRPAKVTGSGAEPPNSTDEPHSPRPPQHCEPAKEPLMPIGHVVTFTFTPDVPAATLTALGESLDALSAAAAGIESYRHGPDMRVRPGNADYAVSAVFTDQDALTAYMTSPEHQRIITELIVPHLRDKSSVLFPCPPSDPVSDTVRPAGFTLAALNILNLHDWATRREVLDSWGRFLGEPEPERRPRRRPLLLSLVGIHVPVRDRRAGFVRVDGGLVYTESPCVLSHRCDLWAGIAVGVTSGMSGSRRIDTKEAEMSQPTMDPTFYRSAAEAAAAAPEQLAYVVAFDRAAEKPDALSVIDVDPGSGTFGRVVGWTEVPHMGNELHHFGWNACSSALKHEGHHMEGLARRYLIVPGLRSSHLYVFDTQPDPRQPTLAKIVDSAELAAKAGYSRPHTLHCGPDGVFMTCLGSANGSDGPGGIALLDHSTFDVLRQWETDRGPQYLAYDAWWHLNQNTLISSEWGTPSMIEGGLVPELLLENKYGHAIHFWDLATGKHQQRVDLGAQHQMPLELRPSHDPEATWGFLGVVISTEDLSASVWRWHRDRDSWAVDKVITIPAEPADPDLLPPALKPFGAVPPLVTDIDLSVDDKFLYVSCWGIGELKQFDVHDPASPIETGSVRLGGIVGHSAHPAAPNQSLSGGPQMVEISRDGRRVYLTNSLYGAWDDQFYPDGVGAWMAEIHADPRGGMTIDEAFFPHDEDFRGLRVHQVRLQGGDASSDSYCYR
;
A
#
# COMPACT_ATOMS: atom_id res chain seq x y z
N MET A 1 -3.15 -24.89 62.27
CA MET A 1 -4.18 -25.69 62.98
C MET A 1 -5.27 -24.77 63.52
N ARG A 2 -6.49 -25.28 63.77
CA ARG A 2 -7.63 -24.53 64.37
C ARG A 2 -7.30 -24.20 65.85
N SER A 3 -7.96 -23.31 66.62
CA SER A 3 -9.34 -22.76 66.56
C SER A 3 -9.60 -21.62 67.59
N ARG A 4 -10.50 -20.67 67.26
CA ARG A 4 -11.40 -19.91 68.20
C ARG A 4 -10.73 -18.93 69.20
N PRO A 5 -11.42 -17.95 69.84
CA PRO A 5 -12.86 -17.89 70.21
C PRO A 5 -13.60 -16.59 69.81
N ALA A 6 -14.63 -16.19 70.58
CA ALA A 6 -15.72 -15.28 70.19
C ALA A 6 -15.88 -14.05 71.13
N LYS A 7 -16.93 -13.24 70.87
CA LYS A 7 -17.98 -12.71 71.80
C LYS A 7 -18.11 -11.17 72.05
N VAL A 8 -19.33 -10.67 71.74
CA VAL A 8 -20.18 -9.60 72.38
C VAL A 8 -19.90 -8.08 72.17
N THR A 9 -21.04 -7.35 72.08
CA THR A 9 -21.38 -5.90 72.28
C THR A 9 -21.74 -5.13 70.99
N GLY A 10 -22.77 -4.27 70.94
CA GLY A 10 -23.89 -4.02 71.87
C GLY A 10 -24.90 -2.94 71.40
N SER A 11 -26.20 -3.22 71.53
CA SER A 11 -27.36 -2.32 71.80
C SER A 11 -27.49 -0.88 71.22
N GLY A 12 -28.66 -0.56 70.62
CA GLY A 12 -29.37 0.71 70.90
C GLY A 12 -30.19 1.39 69.79
N ALA A 13 -31.52 1.16 69.76
CA ALA A 13 -32.64 2.09 69.38
C ALA A 13 -32.68 2.75 67.96
N GLU A 14 -33.82 2.99 67.27
CA GLU A 14 -35.26 2.75 67.51
C GLU A 14 -36.09 2.76 66.16
N PRO A 15 -37.46 2.76 66.07
CA PRO A 15 -38.24 1.89 65.14
C PRO A 15 -39.07 2.71 64.08
N PRO A 16 -40.20 2.28 63.45
CA PRO A 16 -40.95 1.00 63.50
C PRO A 16 -41.54 0.40 62.18
N ASN A 17 -42.05 -0.83 62.30
CA ASN A 17 -43.18 -1.50 61.61
C ASN A 17 -43.55 -1.19 60.14
N SER A 18 -43.49 -2.25 59.31
CA SER A 18 -44.72 -2.92 58.85
C SER A 18 -44.44 -4.37 58.41
N THR A 19 -45.25 -5.32 58.87
CA THR A 19 -45.18 -6.75 58.52
C THR A 19 -46.13 -7.12 57.38
N ASP A 20 -45.68 -7.92 56.42
CA ASP A 20 -46.40 -9.10 55.93
C ASP A 20 -45.47 -10.01 55.09
N GLU A 21 -45.83 -11.30 54.98
CA GLU A 21 -44.94 -12.40 54.58
C GLU A 21 -44.66 -12.55 53.05
N PRO A 22 -43.60 -13.28 52.66
CA PRO A 22 -43.06 -13.25 51.30
C PRO A 22 -43.75 -14.21 50.31
N HIS A 23 -44.11 -13.68 49.13
CA HIS A 23 -44.34 -14.52 47.95
C HIS A 23 -43.01 -14.91 47.29
N SER A 24 -42.76 -16.22 47.16
CA SER A 24 -41.63 -16.76 46.39
C SER A 24 -41.68 -16.30 44.92
N PRO A 25 -40.61 -15.72 44.37
CA PRO A 25 -40.59 -15.30 42.96
C PRO A 25 -40.55 -16.52 42.03
N ARG A 26 -41.30 -16.45 40.93
CA ARG A 26 -41.14 -17.37 39.78
C ARG A 26 -39.77 -17.14 39.12
N PRO A 27 -39.15 -18.18 38.53
CA PRO A 27 -37.96 -17.97 37.71
C PRO A 27 -38.29 -17.08 36.50
N PRO A 28 -37.34 -16.25 36.02
CA PRO A 28 -37.55 -15.44 34.84
C PRO A 28 -37.78 -16.34 33.62
N GLN A 29 -38.80 -16.02 32.82
CA GLN A 29 -38.94 -16.60 31.49
C GLN A 29 -37.82 -16.05 30.61
N HIS A 30 -37.05 -16.92 29.96
CA HIS A 30 -36.20 -16.51 28.85
C HIS A 30 -37.07 -15.86 27.77
N CYS A 31 -36.86 -14.57 27.52
CA CYS A 31 -37.18 -14.03 26.21
C CYS A 31 -36.12 -14.55 25.25
N GLU A 32 -36.53 -15.25 24.19
CA GLU A 32 -35.67 -15.45 23.03
C GLU A 32 -35.34 -14.07 22.44
N PRO A 33 -34.11 -13.83 21.95
CA PRO A 33 -33.82 -12.62 21.21
C PRO A 33 -34.73 -12.56 19.98
N ALA A 34 -35.31 -11.40 19.70
CA ALA A 34 -36.05 -11.19 18.47
C ALA A 34 -35.11 -11.42 17.29
N LYS A 35 -35.41 -12.40 16.44
CA LYS A 35 -34.67 -12.61 15.19
C LYS A 35 -34.73 -11.32 14.37
N GLU A 36 -33.57 -10.86 13.92
CA GLU A 36 -33.50 -9.83 12.89
C GLU A 36 -34.27 -10.29 11.63
N PRO A 37 -34.91 -9.37 10.89
CA PRO A 37 -35.60 -9.73 9.67
C PRO A 37 -34.60 -10.29 8.66
N LEU A 38 -34.76 -11.57 8.33
CA LEU A 38 -33.99 -12.25 7.31
C LEU A 38 -34.07 -11.49 5.98
N MET A 39 -32.91 -11.14 5.41
CA MET A 39 -32.82 -10.36 4.19
C MET A 39 -32.64 -11.30 2.99
N PRO A 40 -33.57 -11.32 2.02
CA PRO A 40 -33.41 -12.16 0.85
C PRO A 40 -32.19 -11.76 0.01
N ILE A 41 -31.54 -12.75 -0.60
CA ILE A 41 -30.29 -12.57 -1.37
C ILE A 41 -30.53 -12.96 -2.82
N GLY A 42 -30.38 -11.99 -3.72
CA GLY A 42 -30.29 -12.22 -5.15
C GLY A 42 -28.94 -12.81 -5.53
N HIS A 43 -28.96 -13.87 -6.33
CA HIS A 43 -27.78 -14.56 -6.86
C HIS A 43 -27.91 -14.67 -8.38
N VAL A 44 -27.00 -14.04 -9.12
CA VAL A 44 -26.94 -14.15 -10.58
C VAL A 44 -25.56 -14.66 -10.99
N VAL A 45 -25.53 -15.64 -11.89
CA VAL A 45 -24.30 -16.16 -12.48
C VAL A 45 -24.50 -16.34 -13.99
N THR A 46 -23.42 -16.11 -14.73
CA THR A 46 -23.33 -16.36 -16.16
C THR A 46 -22.12 -17.23 -16.46
N PHE A 47 -22.23 -18.09 -17.48
CA PHE A 47 -21.21 -19.03 -17.90
C PHE A 47 -20.93 -18.86 -19.39
N THR A 48 -19.66 -18.71 -19.75
CA THR A 48 -19.17 -18.81 -21.12
C THR A 48 -18.46 -20.14 -21.26
N PHE A 49 -18.93 -20.99 -22.17
CA PHE A 49 -18.40 -22.34 -22.32
C PHE A 49 -17.33 -22.43 -23.43
N THR A 50 -16.60 -23.53 -23.52
CA THR A 50 -15.71 -23.80 -24.65
C THR A 50 -16.54 -24.04 -25.93
N PRO A 51 -16.01 -23.74 -27.14
CA PRO A 51 -16.79 -23.79 -28.39
C PRO A 51 -17.31 -25.19 -28.75
N ASP A 52 -16.77 -26.24 -28.11
CA ASP A 52 -17.04 -27.65 -28.30
C ASP A 52 -17.97 -28.27 -27.23
N VAL A 53 -18.54 -27.46 -26.33
CA VAL A 53 -19.48 -27.95 -25.30
C VAL A 53 -20.62 -28.77 -25.94
N PRO A 54 -20.81 -30.05 -25.56
CA PRO A 54 -21.86 -30.87 -26.15
C PRO A 54 -23.25 -30.31 -25.80
N ALA A 55 -24.14 -30.23 -26.80
CA ALA A 55 -25.52 -29.80 -26.58
C ALA A 55 -26.26 -30.66 -25.53
N ALA A 56 -25.91 -31.94 -25.43
CA ALA A 56 -26.42 -32.85 -24.39
C ALA A 56 -26.01 -32.41 -22.96
N THR A 57 -24.83 -31.82 -22.79
CA THR A 57 -24.37 -31.29 -21.49
C THR A 57 -25.20 -30.08 -21.06
N LEU A 58 -25.56 -29.20 -22.00
CA LEU A 58 -26.44 -28.05 -21.71
C LEU A 58 -27.87 -28.46 -21.36
N THR A 59 -28.39 -29.54 -21.98
CA THR A 59 -29.66 -30.16 -21.58
C THR A 59 -29.58 -30.75 -20.18
N ALA A 60 -28.55 -31.57 -19.90
CA ALA A 60 -28.35 -32.19 -18.59
C ALA A 60 -28.11 -31.15 -17.47
N LEU A 61 -27.44 -30.04 -17.79
CA LEU A 61 -27.29 -28.88 -16.90
C LEU A 61 -28.66 -28.28 -16.56
N GLY A 62 -29.50 -28.04 -17.57
CA GLY A 62 -30.88 -27.56 -17.35
C GLY A 62 -31.69 -28.49 -16.44
N GLU A 63 -31.76 -29.78 -16.79
CA GLU A 63 -32.51 -30.78 -16.02
C GLU A 63 -32.00 -30.92 -14.57
N SER A 64 -30.68 -30.82 -14.35
CA SER A 64 -30.11 -30.91 -13.00
C SER A 64 -30.36 -29.63 -12.18
N LEU A 65 -30.34 -28.45 -12.80
CA LEU A 65 -30.66 -27.17 -12.13
C LEU A 65 -32.15 -27.07 -11.78
N ASP A 66 -33.05 -27.53 -12.66
CA ASP A 66 -34.48 -27.68 -12.37
C ASP A 66 -34.69 -28.60 -11.15
N ALA A 67 -34.05 -29.79 -11.14
CA ALA A 67 -34.15 -30.74 -10.03
C ALA A 67 -33.57 -30.20 -8.71
N LEU A 68 -32.41 -29.53 -8.76
CA LEU A 68 -31.78 -28.89 -7.60
C LEU A 68 -32.68 -27.80 -7.01
N SER A 69 -33.23 -26.92 -7.85
CA SER A 69 -34.08 -25.81 -7.40
C SER A 69 -35.41 -26.27 -6.80
N ALA A 70 -35.93 -27.42 -7.25
CA ALA A 70 -37.13 -28.04 -6.69
C ALA A 70 -36.88 -28.77 -5.35
N ALA A 71 -35.63 -29.17 -5.07
CA ALA A 71 -35.25 -29.91 -3.87
C ALA A 71 -34.68 -29.03 -2.74
N ALA A 72 -34.09 -27.87 -3.08
CA ALA A 72 -33.47 -26.96 -2.12
C ALA A 72 -34.51 -26.12 -1.35
N ALA A 73 -34.35 -26.05 -0.03
CA ALA A 73 -35.17 -25.19 0.83
C ALA A 73 -34.66 -23.74 0.80
N GLY A 74 -35.56 -22.77 1.01
CA GLY A 74 -35.21 -21.35 1.11
C GLY A 74 -34.92 -20.66 -0.23
N ILE A 75 -35.36 -21.23 -1.36
CA ILE A 75 -35.34 -20.56 -2.66
C ILE A 75 -36.70 -19.87 -2.89
N GLU A 76 -36.70 -18.54 -3.00
CA GLU A 76 -37.89 -17.74 -3.31
C GLU A 76 -38.17 -17.66 -4.81
N SER A 77 -37.11 -17.59 -5.62
CA SER A 77 -37.21 -17.67 -7.08
C SER A 77 -35.97 -18.29 -7.69
N TYR A 78 -36.15 -18.96 -8.83
CA TYR A 78 -35.07 -19.59 -9.58
C TYR A 78 -35.39 -19.57 -11.07
N ARG A 79 -34.45 -19.13 -11.90
CA ARG A 79 -34.55 -19.07 -13.36
C ARG A 79 -33.18 -19.37 -13.94
N HIS A 80 -33.13 -20.12 -15.04
CA HIS A 80 -31.91 -20.34 -15.78
C HIS A 80 -32.21 -20.60 -17.25
N GLY A 81 -31.17 -20.60 -18.08
CA GLY A 81 -31.29 -20.98 -19.49
C GLY A 81 -30.09 -20.55 -20.33
N PRO A 82 -30.00 -21.07 -21.56
CA PRO A 82 -29.01 -20.64 -22.54
C PRO A 82 -29.32 -19.22 -23.06
N ASP A 83 -28.30 -18.51 -23.51
CA ASP A 83 -28.48 -17.26 -24.24
C ASP A 83 -29.26 -17.46 -25.55
N MET A 84 -30.11 -16.49 -25.89
CA MET A 84 -30.95 -16.54 -27.08
C MET A 84 -30.18 -16.23 -28.39
N ARG A 85 -28.88 -15.92 -28.30
CA ARG A 85 -27.96 -15.60 -29.41
C ARG A 85 -28.43 -14.45 -30.29
N VAL A 86 -29.16 -13.52 -29.67
CA VAL A 86 -29.68 -12.28 -30.30
C VAL A 86 -28.57 -11.25 -30.52
N ARG A 87 -27.49 -11.31 -29.72
CA ARG A 87 -26.30 -10.46 -29.86
C ARG A 87 -25.03 -11.31 -29.75
N PRO A 88 -23.99 -11.07 -30.56
CA PRO A 88 -22.70 -11.73 -30.39
C PRO A 88 -21.92 -11.14 -29.21
N GLY A 89 -21.31 -11.99 -28.40
CA GLY A 89 -20.51 -11.60 -27.23
C GLY A 89 -21.19 -11.78 -25.87
N ASN A 90 -22.46 -12.22 -25.84
CA ASN A 90 -23.11 -12.67 -24.61
C ASN A 90 -22.43 -13.95 -24.07
N ALA A 91 -22.50 -14.16 -22.75
CA ALA A 91 -22.26 -15.46 -22.13
C ALA A 91 -23.25 -16.51 -22.65
N ASP A 92 -22.87 -17.79 -22.65
CA ASP A 92 -23.66 -18.88 -23.26
C ASP A 92 -24.87 -19.32 -22.41
N TYR A 93 -24.83 -19.15 -21.10
CA TYR A 93 -25.86 -19.62 -20.16
C TYR A 93 -25.91 -18.75 -18.90
N ALA A 94 -27.09 -18.63 -18.28
CA ALA A 94 -27.28 -17.85 -17.05
C ALA A 94 -28.13 -18.60 -16.01
N VAL A 95 -27.93 -18.28 -14.73
CA VAL A 95 -28.82 -18.61 -13.60
C VAL A 95 -29.09 -17.32 -12.82
N SER A 96 -30.33 -17.15 -12.37
CA SER A 96 -30.81 -16.05 -11.52
C SER A 96 -31.71 -16.65 -10.45
N ALA A 97 -31.30 -16.54 -9.19
CA ALA A 97 -32.01 -17.05 -8.03
C ALA A 97 -32.22 -15.95 -6.98
N VAL A 98 -33.20 -16.13 -6.10
CA VAL A 98 -33.36 -15.37 -4.85
C VAL A 98 -33.52 -16.38 -3.73
N PHE A 99 -32.72 -16.22 -2.68
CA PHE A 99 -32.75 -17.04 -1.46
C PHE A 99 -33.37 -16.24 -0.31
N THR A 100 -34.04 -16.90 0.63
CA THR A 100 -34.68 -16.23 1.80
C THR A 100 -33.67 -15.54 2.72
N ASP A 101 -32.44 -16.06 2.75
CA ASP A 101 -31.38 -15.65 3.66
C ASP A 101 -30.02 -16.27 3.25
N GLN A 102 -28.98 -15.96 4.02
CA GLN A 102 -27.62 -16.48 3.84
C GLN A 102 -27.49 -17.97 4.15
N ASP A 103 -28.30 -18.53 5.07
CA ASP A 103 -28.25 -19.96 5.40
C ASP A 103 -28.81 -20.79 4.24
N ALA A 104 -29.89 -20.34 3.61
CA ALA A 104 -30.47 -20.94 2.40
C ALA A 104 -29.52 -20.91 1.20
N LEU A 105 -28.87 -19.76 0.94
CA LEU A 105 -27.83 -19.65 -0.08
C LEU A 105 -26.66 -20.61 0.21
N THR A 106 -26.19 -20.64 1.46
CA THR A 106 -25.07 -21.51 1.87
C THR A 106 -25.44 -22.99 1.73
N ALA A 107 -26.64 -23.39 2.15
CA ALA A 107 -27.14 -24.76 2.02
C ALA A 107 -27.28 -25.19 0.55
N TYR A 108 -27.74 -24.30 -0.32
CA TYR A 108 -27.76 -24.53 -1.77
C TYR A 108 -26.33 -24.71 -2.31
N MET A 109 -25.42 -23.77 -2.02
CA MET A 109 -24.05 -23.78 -2.55
C MET A 109 -23.23 -25.00 -2.07
N THR A 110 -23.43 -25.44 -0.83
CA THR A 110 -22.75 -26.60 -0.23
C THR A 110 -23.45 -27.93 -0.48
N SER A 111 -24.63 -27.94 -1.10
CA SER A 111 -25.35 -29.19 -1.36
C SER A 111 -24.56 -30.13 -2.29
N PRO A 112 -24.54 -31.45 -2.03
CA PRO A 112 -23.82 -32.41 -2.87
C PRO A 112 -24.23 -32.36 -4.35
N GLU A 113 -25.51 -32.07 -4.62
CA GLU A 113 -26.04 -31.98 -5.98
C GLU A 113 -25.58 -30.71 -6.71
N HIS A 114 -25.51 -29.56 -6.03
CA HIS A 114 -24.92 -28.34 -6.60
C HIS A 114 -23.43 -28.53 -6.91
N GLN A 115 -22.69 -29.15 -6.00
CA GLN A 115 -21.27 -29.48 -6.20
C GLN A 115 -21.06 -30.47 -7.36
N ARG A 116 -21.95 -31.46 -7.50
CA ARG A 116 -21.98 -32.39 -8.64
C ARG A 116 -22.19 -31.65 -9.96
N ILE A 117 -23.21 -30.78 -10.04
CA ILE A 117 -23.50 -29.99 -11.25
C ILE A 117 -22.30 -29.13 -11.65
N ILE A 118 -21.67 -28.43 -10.69
CA ILE A 118 -20.46 -27.64 -10.97
C ILE A 118 -19.34 -28.54 -11.52
N THR A 119 -19.03 -29.64 -10.84
CA THR A 119 -17.87 -30.48 -11.13
C THR A 119 -18.03 -31.30 -12.41
N GLU A 120 -19.24 -31.81 -12.70
CA GLU A 120 -19.49 -32.72 -13.82
C GLU A 120 -20.00 -32.02 -15.09
N LEU A 121 -20.75 -30.92 -14.96
CA LEU A 121 -21.48 -30.32 -16.09
C LEU A 121 -21.01 -28.91 -16.45
N ILE A 122 -20.41 -28.17 -15.51
CA ILE A 122 -19.96 -26.78 -15.74
C ILE A 122 -18.44 -26.73 -15.95
N VAL A 123 -17.65 -27.05 -14.92
CA VAL A 123 -16.18 -26.91 -14.90
C VAL A 123 -15.47 -27.58 -16.10
N PRO A 124 -15.84 -28.80 -16.55
CA PRO A 124 -15.15 -29.46 -17.68
C PRO A 124 -15.26 -28.72 -19.02
N HIS A 125 -16.20 -27.77 -19.14
CA HIS A 125 -16.46 -27.00 -20.35
C HIS A 125 -16.38 -25.49 -20.12
N LEU A 126 -15.99 -25.04 -18.91
CA LEU A 126 -16.04 -23.63 -18.54
C LEU A 126 -14.84 -22.89 -19.11
N ARG A 127 -15.09 -21.77 -19.80
CA ARG A 127 -14.05 -20.83 -20.25
C ARG A 127 -13.98 -19.62 -19.34
N ASP A 128 -15.13 -19.09 -18.94
CA ASP A 128 -15.26 -17.92 -18.09
C ASP A 128 -16.60 -17.96 -17.31
N LYS A 129 -16.62 -17.34 -16.13
CA LYS A 129 -17.77 -17.27 -15.21
C LYS A 129 -17.76 -15.93 -14.49
N SER A 130 -18.87 -15.19 -14.61
CA SER A 130 -19.15 -14.02 -13.78
C SER A 130 -20.34 -14.28 -12.86
N SER A 131 -20.24 -13.89 -11.58
CA SER A 131 -21.32 -14.03 -10.59
C SER A 131 -21.42 -12.84 -9.66
N VAL A 132 -22.64 -12.46 -9.29
CA VAL A 132 -22.94 -11.40 -8.32
C VAL A 132 -23.94 -11.90 -7.27
N LEU A 133 -23.72 -11.47 -6.03
CA LEU A 133 -24.65 -11.60 -4.90
C LEU A 133 -25.05 -10.20 -4.45
N PHE A 134 -26.33 -9.97 -4.20
CA PHE A 134 -26.84 -8.65 -3.77
C PHE A 134 -28.10 -8.79 -2.90
N PRO A 135 -28.36 -7.86 -1.97
CA PRO A 135 -29.58 -7.89 -1.17
C PRO A 135 -30.81 -7.60 -2.04
N CYS A 136 -31.85 -8.43 -1.89
CA CYS A 136 -33.13 -8.26 -2.55
C CYS A 136 -34.19 -7.88 -1.49
N PRO A 137 -34.42 -6.58 -1.23
CA PRO A 137 -35.42 -6.18 -0.23
C PRO A 137 -36.82 -6.68 -0.62
N PRO A 138 -37.63 -7.13 0.35
CA PRO A 138 -38.98 -7.62 0.07
C PRO A 138 -39.83 -6.51 -0.57
N SER A 139 -40.59 -6.86 -1.60
CA SER A 139 -41.43 -5.90 -2.31
C SER A 139 -42.60 -5.42 -1.45
N ASP A 140 -42.73 -4.10 -1.31
CA ASP A 140 -43.90 -3.50 -0.66
C ASP A 140 -45.21 -3.98 -1.32
N PRO A 141 -46.27 -4.33 -0.56
CA PRO A 141 -47.55 -4.79 -1.11
C PRO A 141 -48.34 -3.76 -1.93
N VAL A 142 -47.76 -2.58 -2.23
CA VAL A 142 -48.44 -1.41 -2.79
C VAL A 142 -47.86 -1.01 -4.15
N SER A 143 -47.67 -1.98 -5.06
CA SER A 143 -47.41 -1.67 -6.48
C SER A 143 -47.89 -2.73 -7.49
N ASP A 144 -48.88 -3.56 -7.13
CA ASP A 144 -49.32 -4.73 -7.91
C ASP A 144 -50.18 -4.39 -9.17
N THR A 145 -49.85 -3.27 -9.85
CA THR A 145 -50.57 -2.77 -11.05
C THR A 145 -49.68 -2.34 -12.22
N VAL A 146 -48.36 -2.50 -12.17
CA VAL A 146 -47.48 -2.34 -13.35
C VAL A 146 -46.53 -3.53 -13.50
N ARG A 147 -46.78 -4.38 -14.50
CA ARG A 147 -45.97 -5.56 -14.84
C ARG A 147 -44.65 -5.19 -15.57
N PRO A 148 -43.67 -6.11 -15.64
CA PRO A 148 -42.25 -5.76 -15.48
C PRO A 148 -41.52 -5.40 -16.78
N ALA A 149 -40.65 -4.39 -16.70
CA ALA A 149 -39.65 -4.08 -17.73
C ALA A 149 -38.39 -3.33 -17.20
N GLY A 150 -38.43 -2.75 -15.99
CA GLY A 150 -37.40 -1.80 -15.54
C GLY A 150 -36.04 -2.40 -15.17
N PHE A 151 -36.01 -3.46 -14.36
CA PHE A 151 -34.77 -3.91 -13.72
C PHE A 151 -33.82 -4.70 -14.66
N THR A 152 -34.36 -5.49 -15.59
CA THR A 152 -33.55 -6.19 -16.60
C THR A 152 -32.84 -5.20 -17.54
N LEU A 153 -33.40 -4.01 -17.76
CA LEU A 153 -32.81 -2.99 -18.63
C LEU A 153 -31.58 -2.30 -18.01
N ALA A 154 -31.53 -2.18 -16.68
CA ALA A 154 -30.41 -1.56 -15.97
C ALA A 154 -29.13 -2.42 -16.06
N ALA A 155 -29.25 -3.72 -15.76
CA ALA A 155 -28.14 -4.66 -15.88
C ALA A 155 -27.61 -4.78 -17.31
N LEU A 156 -28.52 -4.85 -18.31
CA LEU A 156 -28.13 -4.85 -19.73
C LEU A 156 -27.46 -3.56 -20.19
N ASN A 157 -27.80 -2.40 -19.62
CA ASN A 157 -27.14 -1.13 -19.99
C ASN A 157 -25.71 -1.04 -19.44
N ILE A 158 -25.44 -1.58 -18.24
CA ILE A 158 -24.09 -1.65 -17.68
C ILE A 158 -23.20 -2.61 -18.51
N LEU A 159 -23.74 -3.77 -18.91
CA LEU A 159 -23.03 -4.71 -19.79
C LEU A 159 -22.76 -4.14 -21.20
N ASN A 160 -23.70 -3.39 -21.79
CA ASN A 160 -23.47 -2.71 -23.08
C ASN A 160 -22.44 -1.57 -22.99
N LEU A 161 -22.29 -0.92 -21.82
CA LEU A 161 -21.26 0.11 -21.60
C LEU A 161 -19.85 -0.50 -21.52
N HIS A 162 -19.72 -1.72 -20.98
CA HIS A 162 -18.45 -2.45 -20.94
C HIS A 162 -18.01 -2.91 -22.34
N ASP A 163 -18.91 -3.48 -23.16
CA ASP A 163 -18.63 -3.89 -24.55
C ASP A 163 -18.40 -2.70 -25.51
N TRP A 164 -18.87 -1.49 -25.17
CA TRP A 164 -18.56 -0.27 -25.91
C TRP A 164 -17.12 0.21 -25.68
N ALA A 165 -16.60 0.03 -24.46
CA ALA A 165 -15.24 0.45 -24.11
C ALA A 165 -14.16 -0.41 -24.79
N THR A 166 -14.40 -1.72 -24.95
CA THR A 166 -13.42 -2.68 -25.47
C THR A 166 -13.28 -2.72 -27.01
N ARG A 167 -14.17 -2.06 -27.76
CA ARG A 167 -14.19 -2.14 -29.25
C ARG A 167 -13.71 -0.90 -29.99
N ARG A 168 -13.04 0.02 -29.29
CA ARG A 168 -12.58 1.33 -29.85
C ARG A 168 -11.55 1.21 -30.98
N GLU A 169 -10.97 0.04 -31.20
CA GLU A 169 -9.92 -0.20 -32.21
C GLU A 169 -10.43 -0.70 -33.57
N VAL A 170 -11.70 -1.12 -33.68
CA VAL A 170 -12.25 -1.75 -34.91
C VAL A 170 -13.25 -0.84 -35.65
N LEU A 171 -13.63 0.28 -35.03
CA LEU A 171 -14.62 1.23 -35.54
C LEU A 171 -14.02 2.63 -35.68
N ASP A 172 -14.41 3.35 -36.74
CA ASP A 172 -14.11 4.77 -36.87
C ASP A 172 -14.93 5.64 -35.89
N SER A 173 -14.61 6.94 -35.84
CA SER A 173 -15.32 7.92 -34.99
C SER A 173 -16.80 8.14 -35.36
N TRP A 174 -17.31 7.44 -36.38
CA TRP A 174 -18.72 7.43 -36.81
C TRP A 174 -19.36 6.04 -36.68
N GLY A 175 -18.69 5.07 -36.07
CA GLY A 175 -19.20 3.72 -35.80
C GLY A 175 -19.15 2.77 -37.01
N ARG A 176 -18.24 2.96 -37.97
CA ARG A 176 -18.07 2.07 -39.14
C ARG A 176 -16.85 1.16 -39.00
N PHE A 177 -16.95 -0.07 -39.50
CA PHE A 177 -15.81 -0.99 -39.54
C PHE A 177 -14.67 -0.48 -40.41
N LEU A 178 -13.45 -0.55 -39.86
CA LEU A 178 -12.22 -0.26 -40.59
C LEU A 178 -11.94 -1.37 -41.62
N GLY A 179 -12.25 -1.11 -42.91
CA GLY A 179 -11.97 -2.04 -44.02
C GLY A 179 -13.01 -2.05 -45.15
N GLU A 180 -14.18 -1.44 -44.97
CA GLU A 180 -15.23 -1.34 -46.02
C GLU A 180 -14.82 -0.34 -47.14
N PRO A 181 -15.03 -0.66 -48.44
CA PRO A 181 -14.69 0.23 -49.55
C PRO A 181 -15.71 1.37 -49.75
N GLU A 182 -15.24 2.60 -49.95
CA GLU A 182 -16.11 3.77 -50.20
C GLU A 182 -16.91 3.68 -51.51
N PRO A 183 -18.18 4.13 -51.53
CA PRO A 183 -18.95 4.30 -52.76
C PRO A 183 -18.56 5.59 -53.51
N GLU A 184 -18.20 5.46 -54.79
CA GLU A 184 -17.71 6.55 -55.65
C GLU A 184 -18.58 7.83 -55.61
N ARG A 185 -17.94 8.99 -55.40
CA ARG A 185 -18.54 10.31 -55.69
C ARG A 185 -17.64 11.15 -56.61
N ARG A 186 -18.19 11.52 -57.77
CA ARG A 186 -17.48 12.27 -58.83
C ARG A 186 -17.12 13.71 -58.40
N PRO A 187 -15.95 14.24 -58.81
CA PRO A 187 -15.48 15.55 -58.37
C PRO A 187 -16.09 16.73 -59.14
N ARG A 188 -16.38 17.83 -58.44
CA ARG A 188 -16.45 19.19 -59.00
C ARG A 188 -15.27 20.04 -58.50
N ARG A 189 -14.87 21.03 -59.29
CA ARG A 189 -13.49 21.59 -59.34
C ARG A 189 -13.33 23.00 -58.71
N ARG A 190 -12.15 23.21 -58.10
CA ARG A 190 -11.30 24.44 -58.10
C ARG A 190 -11.77 25.70 -57.32
N PRO A 191 -10.85 26.66 -57.01
CA PRO A 191 -9.43 26.51 -56.64
C PRO A 191 -8.94 27.46 -55.50
N LEU A 192 -7.70 27.26 -55.02
CA LEU A 192 -6.91 28.18 -54.18
C LEU A 192 -6.25 29.32 -54.98
N LEU A 193 -5.84 30.40 -54.30
CA LEU A 193 -4.90 31.42 -54.79
C LEU A 193 -3.91 31.85 -53.67
N LEU A 194 -2.74 32.37 -54.06
CA LEU A 194 -1.54 32.51 -53.21
C LEU A 194 -0.77 33.81 -53.53
N SER A 195 -0.38 34.60 -52.52
CA SER A 195 0.66 35.68 -52.54
C SER A 195 0.78 36.28 -51.12
N LEU A 196 1.91 36.46 -50.39
CA LEU A 196 3.34 36.72 -50.63
C LEU A 196 3.74 38.22 -50.58
N VAL A 197 4.34 38.63 -49.43
CA VAL A 197 5.23 39.79 -49.10
C VAL A 197 5.38 39.81 -47.55
N GLY A 198 6.48 40.16 -46.86
CA GLY A 198 7.90 40.33 -47.25
C GLY A 198 8.54 41.69 -46.83
N ILE A 199 9.45 41.74 -45.81
CA ILE A 199 10.54 42.74 -45.56
C ILE A 199 11.37 42.41 -44.28
N HIS A 200 12.62 42.91 -44.21
CA HIS A 200 13.72 42.61 -43.25
C HIS A 200 13.78 43.46 -41.94
N VAL A 201 14.12 42.83 -40.80
CA VAL A 201 15.44 42.84 -40.07
C VAL A 201 16.28 44.14 -40.17
N PRO A 202 16.79 44.77 -39.06
CA PRO A 202 17.98 44.26 -38.38
C PRO A 202 18.18 44.46 -36.85
N VAL A 203 19.03 43.58 -36.32
CA VAL A 203 19.63 43.56 -34.95
C VAL A 203 20.80 44.54 -34.84
N ARG A 204 21.09 45.06 -33.64
CA ARG A 204 22.45 45.52 -33.29
C ARG A 204 22.84 45.29 -31.83
N ASP A 205 24.04 44.73 -31.67
CA ASP A 205 24.74 44.38 -30.42
C ASP A 205 25.57 45.58 -29.87
N ARG A 206 25.76 45.67 -28.53
CA ARG A 206 27.05 45.95 -27.86
C ARG A 206 27.02 46.07 -26.32
N ARG A 207 27.73 45.13 -25.68
CA ARG A 207 28.77 45.29 -24.63
C ARG A 207 28.55 46.07 -23.30
N ALA A 208 28.67 45.29 -22.22
CA ALA A 208 29.63 45.39 -21.10
C ALA A 208 29.49 46.43 -19.96
N GLY A 209 29.68 45.96 -18.72
CA GLY A 209 30.03 46.78 -17.55
C GLY A 209 29.70 46.15 -16.18
N PHE A 210 30.65 45.42 -15.56
CA PHE A 210 30.59 45.09 -14.13
C PHE A 210 31.23 46.20 -13.29
N VAL A 211 30.54 46.69 -12.25
CA VAL A 211 31.16 47.24 -11.02
C VAL A 211 30.29 46.86 -9.82
N ARG A 212 30.94 46.45 -8.73
CA ARG A 212 30.35 46.07 -7.43
C ARG A 212 30.69 47.17 -6.41
N VAL A 213 29.72 47.62 -5.61
CA VAL A 213 29.94 48.43 -4.39
C VAL A 213 28.92 48.00 -3.33
N ASP A 214 29.37 47.90 -2.08
CA ASP A 214 28.63 47.38 -0.94
C ASP A 214 27.74 48.42 -0.22
N GLY A 215 26.77 47.92 0.57
CA GLY A 215 26.41 48.54 1.85
C GLY A 215 24.99 49.11 2.04
N GLY A 216 24.27 48.56 3.03
CA GLY A 216 23.46 49.38 3.95
C GLY A 216 21.93 49.47 3.75
N LEU A 217 21.19 48.52 4.36
CA LEU A 217 20.04 48.73 5.25
C LEU A 217 19.22 50.04 5.20
N VAL A 218 17.89 49.95 5.01
CA VAL A 218 16.81 50.28 5.99
C VAL A 218 15.42 50.34 5.31
N TYR A 219 14.38 49.84 6.00
CA TYR A 219 12.95 49.95 5.68
C TYR A 219 12.39 51.39 5.80
N THR A 220 11.45 51.78 4.92
CA THR A 220 10.36 52.74 5.25
C THR A 220 9.08 52.43 4.46
N GLU A 221 7.93 52.56 5.11
CA GLU A 221 6.59 52.27 4.56
C GLU A 221 5.96 53.43 3.76
N SER A 222 5.05 53.09 2.83
CA SER A 222 3.84 53.87 2.46
C SER A 222 4.01 55.25 1.76
N PRO A 223 2.96 55.89 1.17
CA PRO A 223 1.53 55.49 1.11
C PRO A 223 0.83 55.53 -0.28
N CYS A 224 -0.40 55.00 -0.27
CA CYS A 224 -1.60 55.15 -1.13
C CYS A 224 -1.68 56.21 -2.26
N VAL A 225 -2.61 55.97 -3.23
CA VAL A 225 -3.72 56.91 -3.58
C VAL A 225 -4.81 56.29 -4.51
N LEU A 226 -6.08 56.34 -4.05
CA LEU A 226 -7.40 56.33 -4.77
C LEU A 226 -7.80 55.21 -5.78
N SER A 227 -9.08 54.82 -5.98
CA SER A 227 -10.38 55.17 -5.31
C SER A 227 -11.59 54.33 -5.78
N HIS A 228 -12.70 54.43 -5.01
CA HIS A 228 -14.12 54.03 -5.25
C HIS A 228 -14.50 52.59 -4.83
N ARG A 229 -15.13 52.35 -3.66
CA ARG A 229 -16.47 52.74 -3.11
C ARG A 229 -17.69 52.18 -3.86
N CYS A 230 -18.42 51.26 -3.22
CA CYS A 230 -19.72 51.56 -2.59
C CYS A 230 -20.10 50.48 -1.54
N ASP A 231 -20.78 50.89 -0.46
CA ASP A 231 -20.89 50.13 0.81
C ASP A 231 -22.33 49.70 1.19
N LEU A 232 -22.42 48.96 2.31
CA LEU A 232 -23.57 48.75 3.24
C LEU A 232 -24.68 47.78 2.77
N TRP A 233 -25.16 46.86 3.62
CA TRP A 233 -25.85 47.12 4.90
C TRP A 233 -25.58 46.08 6.01
N ALA A 234 -25.80 46.49 7.27
CA ALA A 234 -25.71 45.62 8.44
C ALA A 234 -26.82 45.90 9.47
N GLY A 235 -27.36 44.83 10.06
CA GLY A 235 -27.92 44.77 11.42
C GLY A 235 -29.21 45.53 11.78
N ILE A 236 -30.14 44.84 12.44
CA ILE A 236 -30.95 45.33 13.59
C ILE A 236 -31.47 44.11 14.35
N ALA A 237 -31.47 44.17 15.68
CA ALA A 237 -32.13 43.21 16.56
C ALA A 237 -33.03 43.97 17.55
N VAL A 238 -34.28 43.51 17.72
CA VAL A 238 -35.18 43.90 18.82
C VAL A 238 -36.06 42.69 19.15
N GLY A 239 -36.21 42.35 20.43
CA GLY A 239 -37.13 41.31 20.89
C GLY A 239 -38.34 41.88 21.65
N VAL A 240 -39.48 41.20 21.58
CA VAL A 240 -40.64 41.35 22.48
C VAL A 240 -41.24 39.96 22.73
N THR A 241 -41.73 39.73 23.95
CA THR A 241 -42.21 38.44 24.45
C THR A 241 -43.74 38.25 24.37
N SER A 242 -44.15 36.98 24.51
CA SER A 242 -45.49 36.49 24.96
C SER A 242 -46.53 36.15 23.89
N GLY A 243 -46.96 34.88 23.85
CA GLY A 243 -48.12 34.40 23.08
C GLY A 243 -48.18 32.87 22.96
N MET A 244 -49.00 32.22 23.79
CA MET A 244 -49.12 30.74 23.83
C MET A 244 -50.04 30.20 22.71
N SER A 245 -49.59 29.18 21.98
CA SER A 245 -50.47 28.08 21.54
C SER A 245 -49.63 26.83 21.23
N GLY A 246 -49.99 25.69 21.83
CA GLY A 246 -49.24 24.45 21.63
C GLY A 246 -49.66 23.68 20.39
N SER A 247 -48.67 23.11 19.69
CA SER A 247 -48.83 21.91 18.88
C SER A 247 -47.63 21.00 19.12
N ARG A 248 -47.87 19.71 19.33
CA ARG A 248 -46.81 18.75 19.64
C ARG A 248 -46.00 18.50 18.38
N ARG A 249 -44.76 18.98 18.32
CA ARG A 249 -43.77 18.37 17.43
C ARG A 249 -43.36 17.05 18.05
N ILE A 250 -43.40 16.01 17.23
CA ILE A 250 -42.77 14.73 17.54
C ILE A 250 -41.29 14.96 17.24
N ASP A 251 -40.43 14.83 18.25
CA ASP A 251 -38.99 14.81 18.03
C ASP A 251 -38.62 13.48 17.36
N THR A 252 -38.74 13.46 16.03
CA THR A 252 -37.99 12.49 15.22
C THR A 252 -36.53 12.87 15.34
N LYS A 253 -35.83 12.24 16.29
CA LYS A 253 -34.41 11.98 16.11
C LYS A 253 -34.28 11.19 14.81
N GLU A 254 -33.92 11.88 13.74
CA GLU A 254 -33.25 11.22 12.63
C GLU A 254 -32.01 10.55 13.24
N ALA A 255 -32.06 9.22 13.32
CA ALA A 255 -30.82 8.47 13.38
C ALA A 255 -30.16 8.74 12.04
N GLU A 256 -29.10 9.55 12.03
CA GLU A 256 -28.16 9.54 10.92
C GLU A 256 -27.76 8.08 10.74
N MET A 257 -28.23 7.47 9.64
CA MET A 257 -27.68 6.22 9.16
C MET A 257 -26.24 6.55 8.80
N SER A 258 -25.33 6.27 9.73
CA SER A 258 -23.90 6.40 9.48
C SER A 258 -23.60 5.61 8.21
N GLN A 259 -23.25 6.32 7.13
CA GLN A 259 -22.62 5.64 6.01
C GLN A 259 -21.43 4.84 6.56
N PRO A 260 -21.16 3.63 6.06
CA PRO A 260 -19.99 2.88 6.49
C PRO A 260 -18.77 3.80 6.31
N THR A 261 -18.18 4.22 7.42
CA THR A 261 -17.14 5.24 7.42
C THR A 261 -15.88 4.61 6.85
N MET A 262 -15.67 4.84 5.55
CA MET A 262 -14.39 4.63 4.88
C MET A 262 -13.26 5.14 5.77
N ASP A 263 -12.18 4.37 5.87
CA ASP A 263 -11.01 4.77 6.64
C ASP A 263 -10.51 6.15 6.16
N PRO A 264 -10.39 7.15 7.05
CA PRO A 264 -9.98 8.51 6.67
C PRO A 264 -8.51 8.59 6.21
N THR A 265 -7.78 7.47 6.25
CA THR A 265 -6.39 7.33 5.78
C THR A 265 -6.28 6.57 4.46
N PHE A 266 -7.40 6.30 3.77
CA PHE A 266 -7.41 5.87 2.37
C PHE A 266 -7.58 7.09 1.46
N TYR A 267 -6.54 7.43 0.69
CA TYR A 267 -6.51 8.61 -0.17
C TYR A 267 -6.70 8.20 -1.63
N ARG A 268 -7.53 8.91 -2.39
CA ARG A 268 -7.77 8.54 -3.81
C ARG A 268 -6.54 8.83 -4.67
N SER A 269 -5.88 9.95 -4.39
CA SER A 269 -4.67 10.37 -5.09
C SER A 269 -3.57 10.82 -4.14
N ALA A 270 -2.34 10.86 -4.67
CA ALA A 270 -1.18 11.42 -4.00
C ALA A 270 -1.42 12.85 -3.48
N ALA A 271 -2.18 13.66 -4.23
CA ALA A 271 -2.54 15.02 -3.82
C ALA A 271 -3.50 15.06 -2.62
N GLU A 272 -4.42 14.09 -2.48
CA GLU A 272 -5.24 13.94 -1.28
C GLU A 272 -4.39 13.49 -0.08
N ALA A 273 -3.46 12.55 -0.29
CA ALA A 273 -2.56 12.05 0.76
C ALA A 273 -1.67 13.17 1.34
N ALA A 274 -1.09 13.99 0.46
CA ALA A 274 -0.24 15.12 0.81
C ALA A 274 -0.99 16.31 1.44
N ALA A 275 -2.31 16.41 1.20
CA ALA A 275 -3.16 17.44 1.80
C ALA A 275 -3.84 16.98 3.11
N ALA A 276 -3.80 15.68 3.44
CA ALA A 276 -4.38 15.13 4.64
C ALA A 276 -3.59 15.51 5.91
N ALA A 277 -4.15 15.21 7.09
CA ALA A 277 -3.51 15.52 8.36
C ALA A 277 -2.10 14.90 8.47
N PRO A 278 -1.10 15.62 9.04
CA PRO A 278 0.20 15.05 9.36
C PRO A 278 0.10 13.83 10.28
N GLU A 279 1.10 12.98 10.19
CA GLU A 279 1.37 11.89 11.12
C GLU A 279 1.58 12.41 12.55
N GLN A 280 1.18 11.61 13.55
CA GLN A 280 1.44 11.88 14.98
C GLN A 280 2.30 10.79 15.63
N LEU A 281 2.38 9.61 15.00
CA LEU A 281 3.16 8.48 15.46
C LEU A 281 3.96 7.89 14.29
N ALA A 282 5.17 7.44 14.59
CA ALA A 282 5.97 6.58 13.72
C ALA A 282 6.14 5.22 14.38
N TYR A 283 5.82 4.16 13.64
CA TYR A 283 6.09 2.77 14.01
C TYR A 283 7.49 2.42 13.50
N VAL A 284 8.34 1.86 14.36
CA VAL A 284 9.72 1.50 13.99
C VAL A 284 10.02 0.11 14.52
N VAL A 285 10.43 -0.79 13.64
CA VAL A 285 10.88 -2.13 14.06
C VAL A 285 12.28 -2.06 14.66
N ALA A 286 12.47 -2.80 15.74
CA ALA A 286 13.72 -2.91 16.46
C ALA A 286 14.08 -4.38 16.68
N PHE A 287 15.35 -4.77 16.49
CA PHE A 287 15.78 -6.16 16.57
C PHE A 287 17.07 -6.36 17.38
N ASP A 288 17.22 -7.54 17.98
CA ASP A 288 18.45 -7.94 18.66
C ASP A 288 19.35 -8.77 17.74
N ARG A 289 20.50 -8.19 17.38
CA ARG A 289 21.54 -8.87 16.63
C ARG A 289 22.05 -10.15 17.30
N ALA A 290 22.05 -10.21 18.63
CA ALA A 290 22.55 -11.35 19.39
C ALA A 290 21.52 -12.48 19.55
N ALA A 291 20.24 -12.21 19.28
CA ALA A 291 19.11 -13.11 19.56
C ALA A 291 19.01 -13.56 21.04
N GLU A 292 19.46 -12.72 21.97
CA GLU A 292 19.36 -12.89 23.42
C GLU A 292 18.11 -12.19 24.00
N LYS A 293 17.66 -11.11 23.34
CA LYS A 293 16.44 -10.34 23.62
C LYS A 293 15.40 -10.55 22.51
N PRO A 294 14.10 -10.35 22.81
CA PRO A 294 13.08 -10.34 21.76
C PRO A 294 13.20 -9.08 20.91
N ASP A 295 12.91 -9.24 19.61
CA ASP A 295 12.68 -8.11 18.72
C ASP A 295 11.35 -7.41 19.10
N ALA A 296 11.14 -6.18 18.65
CA ALA A 296 9.97 -5.39 19.04
C ALA A 296 9.48 -4.45 17.93
N LEU A 297 8.18 -4.13 17.99
CA LEU A 297 7.61 -2.95 17.36
C LEU A 297 7.65 -1.80 18.38
N SER A 298 8.40 -0.74 18.09
CA SER A 298 8.42 0.49 18.87
C SER A 298 7.50 1.55 18.24
N VAL A 299 6.99 2.47 19.06
CA VAL A 299 6.17 3.60 18.60
C VAL A 299 6.78 4.90 19.11
N ILE A 300 7.12 5.80 18.20
CA ILE A 300 7.72 7.10 18.47
C ILE A 300 6.64 8.17 18.28
N ASP A 301 6.59 9.14 19.18
CA ASP A 301 5.73 10.33 19.05
C ASP A 301 6.41 11.36 18.14
N VAL A 302 5.79 11.65 16.99
CA VAL A 302 6.31 12.54 15.94
C VAL A 302 5.43 13.80 15.77
N ASP A 303 4.45 14.04 16.64
CA ASP A 303 3.70 15.31 16.65
C ASP A 303 4.54 16.42 17.32
N PRO A 304 4.98 17.48 16.60
CA PRO A 304 5.78 18.55 17.19
C PRO A 304 5.01 19.39 18.23
N GLY A 305 3.68 19.26 18.29
CA GLY A 305 2.83 19.82 19.34
C GLY A 305 2.79 18.98 20.63
N SER A 306 3.34 17.76 20.62
CA SER A 306 3.30 16.82 21.73
C SER A 306 4.38 17.09 22.78
N GLY A 307 4.02 16.95 24.06
CA GLY A 307 4.99 16.97 25.17
C GLY A 307 5.92 15.74 25.22
N THR A 308 5.70 14.77 24.34
CA THR A 308 6.52 13.56 24.17
C THR A 308 7.16 13.45 22.79
N PHE A 309 7.13 14.50 21.96
CA PHE A 309 7.82 14.56 20.66
C PHE A 309 9.27 14.04 20.74
N GLY A 310 9.67 13.22 19.77
CA GLY A 310 11.01 12.63 19.69
C GLY A 310 11.27 11.52 20.71
N ARG A 311 10.23 10.89 21.29
CA ARG A 311 10.37 9.81 22.28
C ARG A 311 9.61 8.55 21.91
N VAL A 312 10.16 7.41 22.32
CA VAL A 312 9.45 6.12 22.32
C VAL A 312 8.32 6.16 23.35
N VAL A 313 7.07 6.10 22.87
CA VAL A 313 5.83 6.09 23.66
C VAL A 313 5.11 4.74 23.64
N GLY A 314 5.53 3.81 22.78
CA GLY A 314 4.98 2.47 22.66
C GLY A 314 6.05 1.40 22.42
N TRP A 315 5.80 0.18 22.88
CA TRP A 315 6.74 -0.93 22.75
C TRP A 315 6.04 -2.29 22.90
N THR A 316 6.10 -3.12 21.86
CA THR A 316 5.48 -4.45 21.85
C THR A 316 6.46 -5.49 21.31
N GLU A 317 6.88 -6.39 22.20
CA GLU A 317 7.87 -7.45 21.91
C GLU A 317 7.22 -8.64 21.18
N VAL A 318 7.96 -9.26 20.27
CA VAL A 318 7.55 -10.54 19.63
C VAL A 318 8.06 -11.72 20.46
N PRO A 319 7.32 -12.85 20.52
CA PRO A 319 7.63 -13.93 21.46
C PRO A 319 8.77 -14.88 21.03
N HIS A 320 9.37 -14.67 19.85
CA HIS A 320 10.46 -15.49 19.32
C HIS A 320 11.74 -14.65 19.23
N MET A 321 12.91 -15.29 19.33
CA MET A 321 14.21 -14.61 19.23
C MET A 321 14.81 -14.75 17.84
N GLY A 322 15.64 -13.77 17.43
CA GLY A 322 16.43 -13.85 16.19
C GLY A 322 15.57 -13.80 14.93
N ASN A 323 14.51 -12.99 14.93
CA ASN A 323 13.66 -12.84 13.76
C ASN A 323 14.30 -11.91 12.74
N GLU A 324 15.08 -10.93 13.20
CA GLU A 324 15.63 -9.85 12.36
C GLU A 324 14.46 -9.11 11.70
N LEU A 325 13.65 -8.42 12.52
CA LEU A 325 12.55 -7.58 12.01
C LEU A 325 13.17 -6.46 11.14
N HIS A 326 12.64 -6.29 9.93
CA HIS A 326 13.31 -5.55 8.87
C HIS A 326 12.31 -4.64 8.13
N HIS A 327 11.72 -5.09 7.03
CA HIS A 327 10.62 -4.40 6.36
C HIS A 327 9.26 -4.84 6.91
N PHE A 328 8.24 -3.98 6.82
CA PHE A 328 6.86 -4.27 7.20
C PHE A 328 5.87 -3.32 6.51
N GLY A 329 4.58 -3.68 6.51
CA GLY A 329 3.55 -2.91 5.81
C GLY A 329 2.17 -2.98 6.48
N TRP A 330 1.27 -2.14 5.99
CA TRP A 330 -0.14 -2.13 6.42
C TRP A 330 -0.95 -3.22 5.70
N ASN A 331 -1.96 -3.78 6.37
CA ASN A 331 -2.90 -4.74 5.76
C ASN A 331 -3.71 -4.16 4.59
N ALA A 332 -3.98 -2.86 4.65
CA ALA A 332 -4.77 -2.11 3.69
C ALA A 332 -4.30 -0.65 3.67
N CYS A 333 -4.39 -0.04 2.50
CA CYS A 333 -3.93 1.31 2.21
C CYS A 333 -4.76 1.90 1.05
N SER A 334 -4.37 3.08 0.54
CA SER A 334 -5.04 3.79 -0.55
C SER A 334 -5.33 2.94 -1.79
N SER A 335 -4.50 1.93 -2.08
CA SER A 335 -4.68 1.01 -3.21
C SER A 335 -6.03 0.27 -3.16
N ALA A 336 -6.55 0.00 -1.96
CA ALA A 336 -7.81 -0.71 -1.74
C ALA A 336 -9.03 -0.01 -2.37
N LEU A 337 -8.92 1.28 -2.67
CA LEU A 337 -9.96 2.06 -3.37
C LEU A 337 -10.18 1.62 -4.83
N LYS A 338 -9.34 0.73 -5.38
CA LYS A 338 -9.44 0.22 -6.76
C LYS A 338 -9.76 -1.27 -6.87
N HIS A 339 -9.35 -2.10 -5.92
CA HIS A 339 -9.31 -3.54 -6.14
C HIS A 339 -10.71 -4.19 -6.07
N GLU A 340 -11.12 -4.84 -7.15
CA GLU A 340 -12.38 -5.60 -7.21
C GLU A 340 -12.28 -6.83 -6.30
N GLY A 341 -13.00 -6.83 -5.19
CA GLY A 341 -12.97 -7.92 -4.20
C GLY A 341 -12.79 -7.45 -2.76
N HIS A 342 -12.36 -6.20 -2.53
CA HIS A 342 -12.47 -5.62 -1.20
C HIS A 342 -13.93 -5.34 -0.82
N HIS A 343 -14.38 -6.00 0.24
CA HIS A 343 -15.51 -5.52 1.01
C HIS A 343 -15.07 -4.26 1.77
N MET A 344 -15.33 -3.08 1.19
CA MET A 344 -14.96 -1.79 1.79
C MET A 344 -15.68 -1.50 3.13
N GLU A 345 -16.75 -2.24 3.41
CA GLU A 345 -17.43 -2.21 4.71
C GLU A 345 -16.55 -2.85 5.79
N GLY A 346 -15.93 -2.02 6.63
CA GLY A 346 -15.07 -2.45 7.73
C GLY A 346 -13.59 -2.62 7.39
N LEU A 347 -13.20 -2.42 6.13
CA LEU A 347 -11.79 -2.39 5.74
C LEU A 347 -11.12 -1.10 6.25
N ALA A 348 -10.00 -1.25 6.97
CA ALA A 348 -9.26 -0.16 7.59
C ALA A 348 -7.76 -0.40 7.56
N ARG A 349 -6.98 0.69 7.55
CA ARG A 349 -5.54 0.71 7.83
C ARG A 349 -5.36 0.51 9.34
N ARG A 350 -5.25 -0.74 9.77
CA ARG A 350 -5.34 -1.11 11.19
C ARG A 350 -4.27 -2.08 11.64
N TYR A 351 -3.86 -3.01 10.78
CA TYR A 351 -2.93 -4.06 11.13
C TYR A 351 -1.59 -3.80 10.46
N LEU A 352 -0.52 -3.78 11.26
CA LEU A 352 0.85 -3.83 10.78
C LEU A 352 1.29 -5.28 10.69
N ILE A 353 1.68 -5.71 9.50
CA ILE A 353 2.15 -7.07 9.22
C ILE A 353 3.67 -7.03 9.15
N VAL A 354 4.31 -7.57 10.18
CA VAL A 354 5.74 -7.44 10.45
C VAL A 354 6.41 -8.81 10.34
N PRO A 355 7.09 -9.12 9.22
CA PRO A 355 7.89 -10.33 9.07
C PRO A 355 9.17 -10.31 9.90
N GLY A 356 9.60 -11.51 10.32
CA GLY A 356 10.98 -11.79 10.67
C GLY A 356 11.78 -12.19 9.44
N LEU A 357 12.72 -11.34 9.00
CA LEU A 357 13.50 -11.61 7.80
C LEU A 357 14.32 -12.91 7.91
N ARG A 358 14.86 -13.26 9.09
CA ARG A 358 15.52 -14.56 9.32
C ARG A 358 14.54 -15.68 9.65
N SER A 359 13.69 -15.47 10.66
CA SER A 359 12.87 -16.55 11.21
C SER A 359 11.72 -16.98 10.30
N SER A 360 11.34 -16.11 9.34
CA SER A 360 10.20 -16.30 8.43
C SER A 360 8.82 -16.41 9.12
N HIS A 361 8.74 -16.10 10.41
CA HIS A 361 7.47 -15.84 11.09
C HIS A 361 6.91 -14.48 10.66
N LEU A 362 5.59 -14.31 10.73
CA LEU A 362 4.95 -13.00 10.56
C LEU A 362 4.15 -12.65 11.82
N TYR A 363 4.28 -11.39 12.24
CA TYR A 363 3.60 -10.84 13.42
C TYR A 363 2.60 -9.79 12.98
N VAL A 364 1.32 -9.98 13.31
CA VAL A 364 0.25 -9.04 12.98
C VAL A 364 -0.09 -8.22 14.23
N PHE A 365 0.22 -6.93 14.21
CA PHE A 365 -0.06 -6.01 15.30
C PHE A 365 -1.33 -5.20 15.00
N ASP A 366 -2.31 -5.23 15.89
CA ASP A 366 -3.49 -4.37 15.86
C ASP A 366 -3.15 -3.00 16.48
N THR A 367 -3.24 -1.92 15.70
CA THR A 367 -2.99 -0.55 16.18
C THR A 367 -4.24 0.10 16.81
N GLN A 368 -5.34 -0.63 16.97
CA GLN A 368 -6.57 -0.11 17.58
C GLN A 368 -6.96 -0.90 18.85
N PRO A 369 -7.60 -0.26 19.84
CA PRO A 369 -8.09 1.13 19.84
C PRO A 369 -7.03 2.18 20.21
N ASP A 370 -5.86 1.80 20.71
CA ASP A 370 -4.78 2.72 21.08
C ASP A 370 -3.57 2.59 20.12
N PRO A 371 -3.36 3.54 19.20
CA PRO A 371 -2.26 3.48 18.24
C PRO A 371 -0.88 3.67 18.88
N ARG A 372 -0.79 4.10 20.15
CA ARG A 372 0.46 4.13 20.92
C ARG A 372 0.81 2.78 21.56
N GLN A 373 -0.11 1.81 21.58
CA GLN A 373 0.11 0.48 22.18
C GLN A 373 -0.39 -0.64 21.25
N PRO A 374 0.24 -0.86 20.07
CA PRO A 374 -0.16 -1.93 19.17
C PRO A 374 -0.07 -3.30 19.85
N THR A 375 -1.10 -4.14 19.69
CA THR A 375 -1.15 -5.46 20.34
C THR A 375 -0.95 -6.59 19.35
N LEU A 376 -0.17 -7.61 19.72
CA LEU A 376 0.06 -8.77 18.85
C LEU A 376 -1.24 -9.60 18.73
N ALA A 377 -1.92 -9.48 17.59
CA ALA A 377 -3.22 -10.08 17.34
C ALA A 377 -3.13 -11.47 16.69
N LYS A 378 -2.12 -11.70 15.84
CA LYS A 378 -1.87 -12.99 15.18
C LYS A 378 -0.37 -13.22 14.99
N ILE A 379 0.03 -14.50 15.00
CA ILE A 379 1.32 -14.97 14.50
C ILE A 379 1.02 -15.95 13.36
N VAL A 380 1.72 -15.79 12.23
CA VAL A 380 1.74 -16.77 11.13
C VAL A 380 3.06 -17.53 11.23
N ASP A 381 2.99 -18.86 11.21
CA ASP A 381 4.18 -19.70 11.35
C ASP A 381 5.02 -19.70 10.05
N SER A 382 6.34 -19.75 10.20
CA SER A 382 7.26 -19.94 9.08
C SER A 382 6.97 -21.23 8.30
N ALA A 383 6.47 -22.26 8.99
CA ALA A 383 6.00 -23.50 8.39
C ALA A 383 4.79 -23.30 7.47
N GLU A 384 3.92 -22.31 7.74
CA GLU A 384 2.77 -22.00 6.87
C GLU A 384 3.24 -21.30 5.58
N LEU A 385 4.12 -20.30 5.70
CA LEU A 385 4.74 -19.63 4.55
C LEU A 385 5.47 -20.64 3.66
N ALA A 386 6.27 -21.50 4.27
CA ALA A 386 7.00 -22.57 3.59
C ALA A 386 6.05 -23.56 2.90
N ALA A 387 5.00 -24.03 3.58
CA ALA A 387 4.10 -25.06 3.04
C ALA A 387 3.15 -24.55 1.95
N LYS A 388 2.67 -23.29 2.04
CA LYS A 388 1.67 -22.75 1.12
C LYS A 388 2.26 -21.91 -0.01
N ALA A 389 3.31 -21.13 0.24
CA ALA A 389 3.96 -20.29 -0.77
C ALA A 389 5.31 -20.83 -1.26
N GLY A 390 5.90 -21.82 -0.58
CA GLY A 390 7.18 -22.41 -1.01
C GLY A 390 8.39 -21.51 -0.78
N TYR A 391 8.27 -20.48 0.05
CA TYR A 391 9.27 -19.44 0.26
C TYR A 391 9.73 -19.33 1.72
N SER A 392 10.86 -18.64 1.93
CA SER A 392 11.37 -18.18 3.22
C SER A 392 12.11 -16.84 3.07
N ARG A 393 12.48 -16.23 4.20
CA ARG A 393 13.10 -14.89 4.31
C ARG A 393 12.20 -13.79 3.72
N PRO A 394 11.00 -13.57 4.28
CA PRO A 394 10.10 -12.50 3.88
C PRO A 394 10.71 -11.10 4.11
N HIS A 395 10.50 -10.18 3.16
CA HIS A 395 11.09 -8.84 3.15
C HIS A 395 10.00 -7.75 3.01
N THR A 396 9.75 -7.22 1.80
CA THR A 396 8.82 -6.11 1.59
C THR A 396 7.36 -6.57 1.64
N LEU A 397 6.45 -5.74 2.17
CA LEU A 397 5.01 -5.94 2.06
C LEU A 397 4.28 -4.73 1.47
N HIS A 398 3.37 -5.00 0.52
CA HIS A 398 2.40 -4.03 0.02
C HIS A 398 0.98 -4.60 -0.03
N CYS A 399 0.02 -3.74 0.31
CA CYS A 399 -1.42 -3.98 0.17
C CYS A 399 -1.82 -3.95 -1.33
N GLY A 400 -1.97 -5.13 -1.94
CA GLY A 400 -2.19 -5.28 -3.39
C GLY A 400 -3.61 -5.73 -3.77
N PRO A 401 -3.86 -6.06 -5.05
CA PRO A 401 -5.21 -6.41 -5.53
C PRO A 401 -5.73 -7.77 -5.08
N ASP A 402 -4.88 -8.79 -5.11
CA ASP A 402 -5.22 -10.20 -4.86
C ASP A 402 -4.90 -10.64 -3.42
N GLY A 403 -4.61 -9.71 -2.52
CA GLY A 403 -4.06 -9.98 -1.19
C GLY A 403 -3.00 -8.95 -0.77
N VAL A 404 -2.41 -9.17 0.41
CA VAL A 404 -1.15 -8.53 0.77
C VAL A 404 -0.03 -9.28 0.04
N PHE A 405 0.77 -8.56 -0.75
CA PHE A 405 1.90 -9.08 -1.48
C PHE A 405 3.12 -8.98 -0.56
N MET A 406 3.87 -10.07 -0.41
CA MET A 406 5.07 -10.11 0.43
C MET A 406 6.23 -10.75 -0.34
N THR A 407 7.32 -10.01 -0.56
CA THR A 407 8.52 -10.55 -1.19
C THR A 407 9.26 -11.48 -0.23
N CYS A 408 9.99 -12.45 -0.77
CA CYS A 408 10.75 -13.46 -0.05
C CYS A 408 12.08 -13.74 -0.77
N LEU A 409 13.20 -13.67 -0.04
CA LEU A 409 14.55 -13.77 -0.64
C LEU A 409 14.95 -15.19 -1.04
N GLY A 410 14.32 -16.22 -0.46
CA GLY A 410 14.69 -17.61 -0.67
C GLY A 410 13.51 -18.57 -0.79
N SER A 411 13.81 -19.80 -1.20
CA SER A 411 12.85 -20.88 -1.18
C SER A 411 12.61 -21.40 0.25
N ALA A 412 11.58 -22.23 0.44
CA ALA A 412 11.35 -22.98 1.66
C ALA A 412 12.38 -24.08 1.93
N ASN A 413 13.13 -24.50 0.90
CA ASN A 413 13.95 -25.72 0.91
C ASN A 413 15.44 -25.40 1.07
N GLY A 414 15.80 -24.83 2.22
CA GLY A 414 17.18 -24.49 2.57
C GLY A 414 17.43 -22.98 2.56
N SER A 415 18.63 -22.59 2.14
CA SER A 415 19.11 -21.20 2.10
C SER A 415 19.30 -20.65 0.68
N ASP A 416 18.83 -21.37 -0.34
CA ASP A 416 18.94 -20.99 -1.75
C ASP A 416 17.57 -20.66 -2.37
N GLY A 417 17.60 -20.08 -3.56
CA GLY A 417 16.42 -19.67 -4.32
C GLY A 417 15.74 -20.78 -5.13
N PRO A 418 14.71 -20.44 -5.92
CA PRO A 418 14.32 -19.07 -6.24
C PRO A 418 13.59 -18.38 -5.07
N GLY A 419 13.84 -17.08 -4.91
CA GLY A 419 12.94 -16.19 -4.16
C GLY A 419 11.71 -15.83 -4.99
N GLY A 420 10.83 -14.98 -4.47
CA GLY A 420 9.62 -14.54 -5.15
C GLY A 420 8.64 -13.86 -4.21
N ILE A 421 7.34 -13.95 -4.49
CA ILE A 421 6.28 -13.23 -3.79
C ILE A 421 5.23 -14.20 -3.26
N ALA A 422 4.97 -14.14 -1.95
CA ALA A 422 3.82 -14.79 -1.32
C ALA A 422 2.61 -13.85 -1.30
N LEU A 423 1.41 -14.39 -1.46
CA LEU A 423 0.15 -13.68 -1.20
C LEU A 423 -0.42 -14.09 0.16
N LEU A 424 -0.92 -13.11 0.90
CA LEU A 424 -1.69 -13.30 2.13
C LEU A 424 -3.10 -12.75 2.00
N ASP A 425 -4.04 -13.36 2.71
CA ASP A 425 -5.43 -12.89 2.78
C ASP A 425 -5.53 -11.51 3.46
N HIS A 426 -6.31 -10.59 2.87
CA HIS A 426 -6.48 -9.23 3.41
C HIS A 426 -7.18 -9.14 4.78
N SER A 427 -7.93 -10.18 5.16
CA SER A 427 -8.79 -10.19 6.36
C SER A 427 -8.28 -11.15 7.42
N THR A 428 -7.84 -12.36 7.02
CA THR A 428 -7.33 -13.36 7.97
C THR A 428 -5.82 -13.31 8.13
N PHE A 429 -5.08 -12.72 7.18
CA PHE A 429 -3.62 -12.77 7.10
C PHE A 429 -3.06 -14.20 7.05
N ASP A 430 -3.85 -15.17 6.59
CA ASP A 430 -3.34 -16.51 6.27
C ASP A 430 -2.51 -16.42 4.97
N VAL A 431 -1.45 -17.22 4.87
CA VAL A 431 -0.77 -17.36 3.58
C VAL A 431 -1.72 -18.07 2.62
N LEU A 432 -1.83 -17.57 1.39
CA LEU A 432 -2.69 -18.13 0.35
C LEU A 432 -1.88 -19.07 -0.55
N ARG A 433 -0.84 -18.53 -1.20
CA ARG A 433 -0.05 -19.19 -2.26
C ARG A 433 1.19 -18.36 -2.63
N GLN A 434 2.05 -18.91 -3.47
CA GLN A 434 2.93 -18.10 -4.33
C GLN A 434 2.10 -17.25 -5.30
N TRP A 435 2.58 -16.05 -5.63
CA TRP A 435 1.94 -15.19 -6.62
C TRP A 435 2.28 -15.62 -8.05
N GLU A 436 3.54 -16.00 -8.33
CA GLU A 436 4.01 -16.29 -9.69
C GLU A 436 3.33 -17.53 -10.27
N THR A 437 2.84 -17.40 -11.51
CA THR A 437 2.35 -18.52 -12.33
C THR A 437 3.35 -18.92 -13.42
N ASP A 438 4.14 -17.96 -13.90
CA ASP A 438 5.33 -18.20 -14.74
C ASP A 438 6.40 -17.15 -14.39
N ARG A 439 7.51 -17.59 -13.77
CA ARG A 439 8.60 -16.70 -13.34
C ARG A 439 9.63 -16.37 -14.42
N GLY A 440 9.52 -17.00 -15.61
CA GLY A 440 10.50 -16.84 -16.68
C GLY A 440 11.94 -17.08 -16.18
N PRO A 441 12.88 -16.13 -16.37
CA PRO A 441 14.26 -16.24 -15.91
C PRO A 441 14.50 -15.73 -14.47
N GLN A 442 13.48 -15.28 -13.73
CA GLN A 442 13.68 -14.79 -12.36
C GLN A 442 14.13 -15.92 -11.43
N TYR A 443 15.10 -15.60 -10.57
CA TYR A 443 15.61 -16.49 -9.52
C TYR A 443 15.91 -15.75 -8.22
N LEU A 444 16.57 -14.60 -8.30
CA LEU A 444 16.78 -13.72 -7.15
C LEU A 444 15.55 -12.82 -6.93
N ALA A 445 15.40 -12.34 -5.70
CA ALA A 445 14.35 -11.42 -5.31
C ALA A 445 14.92 -10.43 -4.28
N TYR A 446 14.25 -9.31 -4.10
CA TYR A 446 14.45 -8.40 -2.98
C TYR A 446 13.17 -7.60 -2.72
N ASP A 447 12.97 -6.55 -3.50
CA ASP A 447 11.83 -5.65 -3.39
C ASP A 447 10.87 -5.84 -4.58
N ALA A 448 9.61 -5.42 -4.42
CA ALA A 448 8.61 -5.48 -5.47
C ALA A 448 7.48 -4.46 -5.28
N TRP A 449 7.20 -3.69 -6.32
CA TRP A 449 6.12 -2.70 -6.35
C TRP A 449 5.50 -2.64 -7.76
N TRP A 450 4.67 -1.65 -8.09
CA TRP A 450 3.77 -1.75 -9.24
C TRP A 450 3.36 -0.43 -9.87
N HIS A 451 2.85 -0.54 -11.09
CA HIS A 451 2.07 0.45 -11.83
C HIS A 451 0.65 -0.09 -11.99
N LEU A 452 -0.23 0.23 -11.04
CA LEU A 452 -1.57 -0.40 -10.90
C LEU A 452 -2.47 -0.18 -12.12
N ASN A 453 -2.45 1.01 -12.74
CA ASN A 453 -3.31 1.33 -13.89
C ASN A 453 -2.82 0.66 -15.19
N GLN A 454 -1.61 0.10 -15.17
CA GLN A 454 -0.90 -0.49 -16.30
C GLN A 454 -0.70 -2.00 -16.13
N ASN A 455 -1.36 -2.63 -15.15
CA ASN A 455 -1.27 -4.06 -14.81
C ASN A 455 0.19 -4.57 -14.73
N THR A 456 1.11 -3.75 -14.24
CA THR A 456 2.54 -4.09 -14.22
C THR A 456 3.05 -4.18 -12.79
N LEU A 457 3.63 -5.33 -12.43
CA LEU A 457 4.49 -5.45 -11.24
C LEU A 457 5.96 -5.33 -11.68
N ILE A 458 6.79 -4.75 -10.83
CA ILE A 458 8.23 -4.59 -10.97
C ILE A 458 8.89 -5.26 -9.76
N SER A 459 9.94 -6.05 -9.95
CA SER A 459 10.71 -6.64 -8.84
C SER A 459 12.22 -6.57 -9.08
N SER A 460 12.99 -6.51 -7.99
CA SER A 460 14.46 -6.36 -7.97
C SER A 460 15.18 -7.61 -7.43
N GLU A 461 16.51 -7.55 -7.29
CA GLU A 461 17.36 -8.71 -6.99
C GLU A 461 18.48 -8.36 -5.98
N TRP A 462 18.52 -9.01 -4.81
CA TRP A 462 19.66 -8.90 -3.90
C TRP A 462 20.57 -10.13 -3.96
N GLY A 463 20.17 -11.21 -3.30
CA GLY A 463 20.92 -12.46 -3.17
C GLY A 463 20.08 -13.50 -2.43
N THR A 464 20.44 -14.78 -2.53
CA THR A 464 19.78 -15.83 -1.75
C THR A 464 20.20 -15.75 -0.27
N PRO A 465 19.42 -16.32 0.67
CA PRO A 465 19.78 -16.34 2.10
C PRO A 465 21.23 -16.80 2.37
N SER A 466 21.71 -17.81 1.65
CA SER A 466 23.08 -18.34 1.68
C SER A 466 24.17 -17.31 1.34
N MET A 467 23.83 -16.25 0.60
CA MET A 467 24.73 -15.18 0.18
C MET A 467 24.71 -13.95 1.10
N ILE A 468 23.74 -13.86 2.02
CA ILE A 468 23.49 -12.64 2.82
C ILE A 468 23.49 -12.89 4.33
N GLU A 469 23.03 -14.05 4.81
CA GLU A 469 22.76 -14.29 6.23
C GLU A 469 24.04 -14.26 7.10
N GLY A 470 25.20 -14.51 6.47
CA GLY A 470 26.52 -14.50 7.10
C GLY A 470 27.33 -13.21 6.88
N GLY A 471 26.76 -12.19 6.25
CA GLY A 471 27.49 -11.00 5.77
C GLY A 471 27.62 -10.97 4.25
N LEU A 472 28.20 -9.89 3.72
CA LEU A 472 28.58 -9.75 2.32
C LEU A 472 29.78 -10.66 2.02
N VAL A 473 29.63 -11.59 1.07
CA VAL A 473 30.70 -12.51 0.65
C VAL A 473 31.55 -11.86 -0.45
N PRO A 474 32.82 -11.47 -0.18
CA PRO A 474 33.61 -10.70 -1.14
C PRO A 474 33.89 -11.45 -2.45
N GLU A 475 34.08 -12.77 -2.39
CA GLU A 475 34.31 -13.61 -3.56
C GLU A 475 33.10 -13.62 -4.50
N LEU A 476 31.89 -13.72 -3.94
CA LEU A 476 30.65 -13.68 -4.73
C LEU A 476 30.42 -12.28 -5.33
N LEU A 477 30.75 -11.21 -4.61
CA LEU A 477 30.68 -9.86 -5.15
C LEU A 477 31.65 -9.67 -6.31
N LEU A 478 32.93 -10.05 -6.15
CA LEU A 478 33.95 -9.88 -7.18
C LEU A 478 33.75 -10.80 -8.40
N GLU A 479 33.06 -11.93 -8.25
CA GLU A 479 32.60 -12.76 -9.37
C GLU A 479 31.24 -12.32 -9.96
N ASN A 480 30.69 -11.18 -9.53
CA ASN A 480 29.42 -10.61 -9.96
C ASN A 480 28.23 -11.58 -9.80
N LYS A 481 28.07 -12.17 -8.60
CA LYS A 481 27.04 -13.19 -8.30
C LYS A 481 25.79 -12.65 -7.63
N TYR A 482 25.83 -11.45 -7.04
CA TYR A 482 24.62 -10.80 -6.53
C TYR A 482 23.75 -10.31 -7.69
N GLY A 483 22.51 -9.95 -7.38
CA GLY A 483 21.54 -9.45 -8.35
C GLY A 483 22.09 -8.30 -9.19
N HIS A 484 21.62 -8.21 -10.43
CA HIS A 484 21.99 -7.15 -11.36
C HIS A 484 20.93 -6.89 -12.44
N ALA A 485 19.68 -7.28 -12.17
CA ALA A 485 18.54 -7.05 -13.05
C ALA A 485 17.29 -6.57 -12.31
N ILE A 486 16.36 -6.08 -13.13
CA ILE A 486 15.01 -5.66 -12.77
C ILE A 486 14.02 -6.42 -13.67
N HIS A 487 12.93 -6.88 -13.08
CA HIS A 487 11.95 -7.74 -13.71
C HIS A 487 10.60 -7.05 -13.80
N PHE A 488 9.94 -7.16 -14.96
CA PHE A 488 8.62 -6.63 -15.24
C PHE A 488 7.65 -7.79 -15.51
N TRP A 489 6.45 -7.66 -14.97
CA TRP A 489 5.48 -8.74 -14.88
C TRP A 489 4.07 -8.25 -15.17
N ASP A 490 3.23 -9.16 -15.66
CA ASP A 490 1.79 -9.00 -15.65
C ASP A 490 1.26 -9.16 -14.21
N LEU A 491 0.76 -8.08 -13.60
CA LEU A 491 0.36 -8.05 -12.18
C LEU A 491 -0.76 -9.05 -11.89
N ALA A 492 -1.83 -9.02 -12.68
CA ALA A 492 -3.01 -9.87 -12.50
C ALA A 492 -2.76 -11.36 -12.75
N THR A 493 -1.90 -11.72 -13.72
CA THR A 493 -1.66 -13.15 -14.04
C THR A 493 -0.42 -13.74 -13.38
N GLY A 494 0.44 -12.95 -12.73
CA GLY A 494 1.67 -13.44 -12.11
C GLY A 494 2.68 -13.99 -13.12
N LYS A 495 2.71 -13.42 -14.34
CA LYS A 495 3.58 -13.87 -15.44
C LYS A 495 4.68 -12.88 -15.71
N HIS A 496 5.92 -13.37 -15.70
CA HIS A 496 7.08 -12.60 -16.09
C HIS A 496 7.00 -12.20 -17.57
N GLN A 497 7.18 -10.92 -17.86
CA GLN A 497 7.15 -10.35 -19.22
C GLN A 497 8.55 -9.99 -19.73
N GLN A 498 9.37 -9.35 -18.91
CA GLN A 498 10.66 -8.79 -19.33
C GLN A 498 11.67 -8.76 -18.18
N ARG A 499 12.92 -9.16 -18.46
CA ARG A 499 14.09 -8.91 -17.60
C ARG A 499 14.94 -7.85 -18.27
N VAL A 500 15.33 -6.80 -17.54
CA VAL A 500 16.35 -5.84 -17.99
C VAL A 500 17.59 -6.02 -17.13
N ASP A 501 18.71 -6.29 -17.79
CA ASP A 501 20.02 -6.42 -17.15
C ASP A 501 20.66 -5.03 -17.02
N LEU A 502 21.11 -4.67 -15.82
CA LEU A 502 21.78 -3.39 -15.55
C LEU A 502 23.28 -3.45 -15.89
N GLY A 503 23.81 -4.65 -16.17
CA GLY A 503 25.23 -4.94 -16.35
C GLY A 503 25.80 -5.63 -15.11
N ALA A 504 26.53 -6.73 -15.32
CA ALA A 504 27.04 -7.58 -14.24
C ALA A 504 27.89 -6.82 -13.20
N GLN A 505 28.56 -5.74 -13.59
CA GLN A 505 29.33 -4.89 -12.68
C GLN A 505 28.49 -4.04 -11.72
N HIS A 506 27.16 -3.99 -11.88
CA HIS A 506 26.23 -3.23 -11.04
C HIS A 506 25.44 -4.19 -10.15
N GLN A 507 25.87 -4.28 -8.90
CA GLN A 507 25.48 -5.35 -7.99
C GLN A 507 24.49 -4.84 -6.94
N MET A 508 23.51 -5.68 -6.62
CA MET A 508 22.43 -5.43 -5.65
C MET A 508 21.55 -4.22 -6.04
N PRO A 509 20.74 -4.34 -7.11
CA PRO A 509 19.55 -3.52 -7.28
C PRO A 509 18.55 -3.82 -6.15
N LEU A 510 18.38 -2.87 -5.24
CA LEU A 510 17.56 -3.02 -4.04
C LEU A 510 16.18 -2.35 -4.22
N GLU A 511 15.96 -1.22 -3.54
CA GLU A 511 14.66 -0.60 -3.36
C GLU A 511 14.09 0.02 -4.65
N LEU A 512 12.79 -0.23 -4.88
CA LEU A 512 12.00 0.23 -6.02
C LEU A 512 11.04 1.33 -5.56
N ARG A 513 11.05 2.48 -6.24
CA ARG A 513 10.11 3.59 -6.01
C ARG A 513 9.42 3.99 -7.33
N PRO A 514 8.23 3.45 -7.66
CA PRO A 514 7.43 3.95 -8.76
C PRO A 514 6.97 5.39 -8.50
N SER A 515 6.69 6.15 -9.57
CA SER A 515 6.00 7.44 -9.47
C SER A 515 4.64 7.30 -8.80
N HIS A 516 4.30 8.28 -7.96
CA HIS A 516 3.03 8.36 -7.23
C HIS A 516 1.86 8.81 -8.09
N ASP A 517 2.11 9.47 -9.23
CA ASP A 517 1.12 9.66 -10.29
C ASP A 517 0.73 8.30 -10.92
N PRO A 518 -0.51 7.80 -10.74
CA PRO A 518 -0.89 6.46 -11.20
C PRO A 518 -0.96 6.31 -12.73
N GLU A 519 -0.88 7.41 -13.48
CA GLU A 519 -0.79 7.40 -14.94
C GLU A 519 0.65 7.47 -15.46
N ALA A 520 1.63 7.71 -14.57
CA ALA A 520 3.04 7.66 -14.91
C ALA A 520 3.48 6.23 -15.19
N THR A 521 4.52 6.10 -16.01
CA THR A 521 5.10 4.81 -16.40
C THR A 521 6.61 4.86 -16.22
N TRP A 522 7.05 5.34 -15.06
CA TRP A 522 8.45 5.43 -14.66
C TRP A 522 8.62 5.22 -13.15
N GLY A 523 9.85 5.02 -12.71
CA GLY A 523 10.23 4.90 -11.30
C GLY A 523 11.74 4.78 -11.13
N PHE A 524 12.22 4.80 -9.88
CA PHE A 524 13.63 4.78 -9.53
C PHE A 524 14.02 3.51 -8.76
N LEU A 525 15.23 3.02 -9.03
CA LEU A 525 15.85 1.84 -8.41
C LEU A 525 17.24 2.21 -7.86
N GLY A 526 17.47 1.91 -6.58
CA GLY A 526 18.80 2.01 -5.96
C GLY A 526 19.69 0.82 -6.31
N VAL A 527 20.97 1.07 -6.62
CA VAL A 527 22.00 0.04 -6.82
C VAL A 527 23.16 0.32 -5.88
N VAL A 528 23.41 -0.61 -4.95
CA VAL A 528 24.33 -0.46 -3.81
C VAL A 528 25.75 -0.14 -4.24
N ILE A 529 26.29 -0.90 -5.20
CA ILE A 529 27.71 -0.87 -5.52
C ILE A 529 28.02 -1.31 -6.95
N SER A 530 29.07 -0.72 -7.53
CA SER A 530 29.72 -1.22 -8.73
C SER A 530 31.06 -1.89 -8.43
N THR A 531 31.31 -3.05 -9.03
CA THR A 531 32.59 -3.78 -8.90
C THR A 531 33.71 -3.19 -9.75
N GLU A 532 33.41 -2.20 -10.61
CA GLU A 532 34.40 -1.47 -11.41
C GLU A 532 35.15 -0.40 -10.59
N ASP A 533 34.43 0.39 -9.79
CA ASP A 533 34.95 1.59 -9.13
C ASP A 533 34.39 1.87 -7.72
N LEU A 534 33.61 0.93 -7.16
CA LEU A 534 32.90 1.05 -5.87
C LEU A 534 31.84 2.18 -5.80
N SER A 535 31.49 2.80 -6.94
CA SER A 535 30.40 3.77 -7.00
C SER A 535 29.04 3.12 -6.70
N ALA A 536 28.12 3.91 -6.17
CA ALA A 536 26.70 3.55 -6.11
C ALA A 536 25.93 4.30 -7.21
N SER A 537 24.70 3.87 -7.53
CA SER A 537 23.93 4.52 -8.58
C SER A 537 22.42 4.42 -8.37
N VAL A 538 21.69 5.38 -8.96
CA VAL A 538 20.23 5.28 -9.12
C VAL A 538 19.91 5.16 -10.60
N TRP A 539 18.99 4.25 -10.90
CA TRP A 539 18.51 3.96 -12.24
C TRP A 539 17.04 4.32 -12.34
N ARG A 540 16.62 4.80 -13.50
CA ARG A 540 15.22 5.09 -13.81
C ARG A 540 14.69 4.06 -14.79
N TRP A 541 13.69 3.28 -14.41
CA TRP A 541 12.89 2.55 -15.40
C TRP A 541 11.83 3.46 -15.99
N HIS A 542 11.51 3.27 -17.27
CA HIS A 542 10.44 3.97 -17.96
C HIS A 542 9.90 3.15 -19.14
N ARG A 543 8.72 3.50 -19.63
CA ARG A 543 8.15 2.89 -20.84
C ARG A 543 8.77 3.48 -22.11
N ASP A 544 9.43 2.67 -22.94
CA ASP A 544 9.77 2.99 -24.33
C ASP A 544 8.88 2.16 -25.27
N ARG A 545 7.86 2.83 -25.85
CA ARG A 545 6.82 2.23 -26.69
C ARG A 545 6.16 1.03 -25.99
N ASP A 546 6.37 -0.18 -26.52
CA ASP A 546 5.76 -1.42 -26.07
C ASP A 546 6.62 -2.19 -25.04
N SER A 547 7.77 -1.63 -24.65
CA SER A 547 8.75 -2.27 -23.76
C SER A 547 9.18 -1.37 -22.60
N TRP A 548 9.77 -1.96 -21.56
CA TRP A 548 10.42 -1.22 -20.48
C TRP A 548 11.89 -0.98 -20.80
N ALA A 549 12.37 0.24 -20.56
CA ALA A 549 13.77 0.65 -20.69
C ALA A 549 14.26 1.17 -19.33
N VAL A 550 15.56 1.01 -19.05
CA VAL A 550 16.15 1.36 -17.75
C VAL A 550 17.49 2.05 -17.96
N ASP A 551 17.62 3.28 -17.48
CA ASP A 551 18.80 4.13 -17.68
C ASP A 551 19.43 4.49 -16.33
N LYS A 552 20.76 4.54 -16.24
CA LYS A 552 21.46 5.10 -15.07
C LYS A 552 21.35 6.62 -15.09
N VAL A 553 20.76 7.20 -14.04
CA VAL A 553 20.48 8.65 -13.95
C VAL A 553 21.30 9.37 -12.88
N ILE A 554 21.72 8.67 -11.83
CA ILE A 554 22.62 9.19 -10.79
C ILE A 554 23.81 8.22 -10.63
N THR A 555 25.00 8.75 -10.38
CA THR A 555 26.18 7.98 -9.96
C THR A 555 26.88 8.72 -8.84
N ILE A 556 27.11 8.03 -7.72
CA ILE A 556 27.74 8.58 -6.52
C ILE A 556 29.09 7.85 -6.38
N PRO A 557 30.23 8.54 -6.44
CA PRO A 557 31.54 7.91 -6.38
C PRO A 557 31.89 7.48 -4.95
N ALA A 558 32.74 6.45 -4.81
CA ALA A 558 33.37 6.12 -3.54
C ALA A 558 34.33 7.23 -3.06
N GLU A 559 34.42 7.42 -1.75
CA GLU A 559 35.28 8.45 -1.13
C GLU A 559 36.63 7.84 -0.72
N PRO A 560 37.78 8.32 -1.24
CA PRO A 560 39.09 7.83 -0.83
C PRO A 560 39.34 8.06 0.67
N ALA A 561 39.87 7.05 1.35
CA ALA A 561 40.07 7.05 2.79
C ALA A 561 41.38 6.36 3.18
N ASP A 562 41.90 6.70 4.36
CA ASP A 562 43.06 6.01 4.94
C ASP A 562 42.67 4.54 5.26
N PRO A 563 43.37 3.52 4.73
CA PRO A 563 43.10 2.12 5.05
C PRO A 563 43.18 1.77 6.54
N ASP A 564 43.83 2.58 7.38
CA ASP A 564 43.82 2.37 8.83
C ASP A 564 42.49 2.74 9.49
N LEU A 565 41.68 3.61 8.87
CA LEU A 565 40.33 4.00 9.31
C LEU A 565 39.22 3.10 8.74
N LEU A 566 39.52 2.22 7.78
CA LEU A 566 38.53 1.37 7.11
C LEU A 566 38.28 0.04 7.85
N PRO A 567 37.06 -0.52 7.80
CA PRO A 567 36.80 -1.88 8.25
C PRO A 567 37.58 -2.91 7.40
N PRO A 568 37.87 -4.12 7.91
CA PRO A 568 38.71 -5.11 7.23
C PRO A 568 38.33 -5.39 5.77
N ALA A 569 37.04 -5.40 5.46
CA ALA A 569 36.53 -5.63 4.11
C ALA A 569 36.88 -4.51 3.10
N LEU A 570 37.08 -3.27 3.57
CA LEU A 570 37.33 -2.10 2.73
C LEU A 570 38.81 -1.70 2.64
N LYS A 571 39.66 -2.15 3.57
CA LYS A 571 41.11 -1.85 3.56
C LYS A 571 41.83 -2.10 2.22
N PRO A 572 41.55 -3.19 1.47
CA PRO A 572 42.22 -3.43 0.18
C PRO A 572 41.93 -2.38 -0.89
N PHE A 573 40.83 -1.65 -0.77
CA PHE A 573 40.37 -0.68 -1.75
C PHE A 573 40.79 0.76 -1.43
N GLY A 574 41.02 1.09 -0.16
CA GLY A 574 41.41 2.45 0.26
C GLY A 574 40.32 3.51 0.02
N ALA A 575 39.05 3.10 0.01
CA ALA A 575 37.90 3.97 -0.20
C ALA A 575 36.66 3.47 0.55
N VAL A 576 35.76 4.39 0.86
CA VAL A 576 34.42 4.13 1.39
C VAL A 576 33.43 4.13 0.21
N PRO A 577 32.82 3.00 -0.17
CA PRO A 577 31.70 3.00 -1.11
C PRO A 577 30.50 3.76 -0.51
N PRO A 578 29.66 4.44 -1.32
CA PRO A 578 28.50 5.13 -0.78
C PRO A 578 27.49 4.16 -0.16
N LEU A 579 27.35 2.97 -0.74
CA LEU A 579 26.36 1.94 -0.40
C LEU A 579 24.95 2.54 -0.38
N VAL A 580 24.38 2.77 -1.58
CA VAL A 580 22.97 3.20 -1.69
C VAL A 580 22.09 2.00 -1.38
N THR A 581 21.64 1.93 -0.13
CA THR A 581 20.83 0.81 0.38
C THR A 581 19.34 1.09 0.25
N ASP A 582 18.92 2.33 0.44
CA ASP A 582 17.53 2.77 0.31
C ASP A 582 17.43 4.09 -0.48
N ILE A 583 16.28 4.25 -1.13
CA ILE A 583 15.85 5.47 -1.80
C ILE A 583 14.35 5.67 -1.50
N ASP A 584 13.89 6.92 -1.38
CA ASP A 584 12.45 7.20 -1.25
C ASP A 584 12.04 8.43 -2.06
N LEU A 585 10.82 8.42 -2.59
CA LEU A 585 10.31 9.41 -3.54
C LEU A 585 9.14 10.17 -2.91
N SER A 586 9.26 11.50 -2.80
CA SER A 586 8.21 12.33 -2.22
C SER A 586 6.87 12.11 -2.93
N VAL A 587 5.77 12.08 -2.18
CA VAL A 587 4.41 11.81 -2.69
C VAL A 587 4.00 12.72 -3.84
N ASP A 588 4.59 13.91 -3.97
CA ASP A 588 4.36 14.85 -5.07
C ASP A 588 5.30 14.69 -6.28
N ASP A 589 6.05 13.59 -6.35
CA ASP A 589 7.03 13.19 -7.38
C ASP A 589 8.13 14.24 -7.67
N LYS A 590 8.44 15.13 -6.71
CA LYS A 590 9.45 16.19 -6.90
C LYS A 590 10.84 15.86 -6.40
N PHE A 591 10.96 15.13 -5.29
CA PHE A 591 12.23 14.92 -4.62
C PHE A 591 12.49 13.44 -4.36
N LEU A 592 13.61 12.95 -4.87
CA LEU A 592 14.16 11.64 -4.54
C LEU A 592 15.22 11.80 -3.44
N TYR A 593 15.08 11.03 -2.38
CA TYR A 593 16.04 10.94 -1.29
C TYR A 593 16.85 9.65 -1.44
N VAL A 594 18.15 9.72 -1.15
CA VAL A 594 19.10 8.63 -1.41
C VAL A 594 20.01 8.45 -0.21
N SER A 595 19.82 7.33 0.50
CA SER A 595 20.58 6.96 1.69
C SER A 595 21.91 6.30 1.32
N CYS A 596 23.02 7.01 1.55
CA CYS A 596 24.37 6.51 1.30
C CYS A 596 24.97 6.01 2.62
N TRP A 597 24.61 4.76 2.98
CA TRP A 597 24.88 4.15 4.29
C TRP A 597 26.38 4.03 4.63
N GLY A 598 27.26 3.88 3.62
CA GLY A 598 28.70 3.76 3.81
C GLY A 598 29.39 5.09 4.12
N ILE A 599 29.11 6.14 3.32
CA ILE A 599 29.72 7.47 3.50
C ILE A 599 29.01 8.32 4.58
N GLY A 600 27.85 7.87 5.08
CA GLY A 600 27.10 8.55 6.13
C GLY A 600 26.38 9.80 5.65
N GLU A 601 25.76 9.74 4.46
CA GLU A 601 25.14 10.90 3.82
C GLU A 601 23.74 10.57 3.28
N LEU A 602 22.75 11.40 3.61
CA LEU A 602 21.47 11.44 2.89
C LEU A 602 21.59 12.54 1.83
N LYS A 603 21.28 12.20 0.57
CA LYS A 603 21.21 13.17 -0.53
C LYS A 603 19.77 13.37 -0.99
N GLN A 604 19.45 14.59 -1.42
CA GLN A 604 18.16 14.95 -2.02
C GLN A 604 18.40 15.41 -3.46
N PHE A 605 17.61 14.87 -4.39
CA PHE A 605 17.62 15.22 -5.80
C PHE A 605 16.24 15.73 -6.22
N ASP A 606 16.19 16.89 -6.88
CA ASP A 606 15.05 17.31 -7.68
C ASP A 606 14.91 16.37 -8.89
N VAL A 607 13.72 15.80 -9.07
CA VAL A 607 13.38 14.83 -10.12
C VAL A 607 12.19 15.28 -10.99
N HIS A 608 11.89 16.59 -11.05
CA HIS A 608 10.86 17.12 -11.98
C HIS A 608 11.11 16.74 -13.44
N ASP A 609 12.38 16.57 -13.84
CA ASP A 609 12.77 15.77 -14.99
C ASP A 609 13.44 14.47 -14.48
N PRO A 610 12.71 13.33 -14.45
CA PRO A 610 13.28 12.09 -13.94
C PRO A 610 14.40 11.54 -14.85
N ALA A 611 14.55 12.03 -16.08
CA ALA A 611 15.69 11.68 -16.94
C ALA A 611 17.00 12.41 -16.55
N SER A 612 16.94 13.46 -15.74
CA SER A 612 18.10 14.27 -15.36
C SER A 612 17.96 14.85 -13.94
N PRO A 613 18.03 14.00 -12.90
CA PRO A 613 17.97 14.44 -11.50
C PRO A 613 19.05 15.46 -11.14
N ILE A 614 18.71 16.42 -10.28
CA ILE A 614 19.62 17.50 -9.86
C ILE A 614 19.77 17.47 -8.34
N GLU A 615 20.99 17.29 -7.82
CA GLU A 615 21.24 17.33 -6.37
C GLU A 615 20.94 18.73 -5.80
N THR A 616 19.99 18.81 -4.87
CA THR A 616 19.52 20.07 -4.25
C THR A 616 20.00 20.26 -2.82
N GLY A 617 20.44 19.20 -2.15
CA GLY A 617 21.02 19.27 -0.82
C GLY A 617 21.44 17.91 -0.28
N SER A 618 22.23 17.93 0.80
CA SER A 618 22.63 16.74 1.53
C SER A 618 22.85 17.03 3.01
N VAL A 619 22.76 15.98 3.84
CA VAL A 619 23.09 16.02 5.28
C VAL A 619 23.93 14.80 5.63
N ARG A 620 24.85 14.93 6.59
CA ARG A 620 25.69 13.82 7.06
C ARG A 620 25.41 13.44 8.51
N LEU A 621 25.25 12.14 8.74
CA LEU A 621 25.04 11.48 10.03
C LEU A 621 25.78 10.13 9.98
N GLY A 622 26.61 9.83 10.97
CA GLY A 622 27.43 8.62 10.97
C GLY A 622 28.41 8.54 9.79
N GLY A 623 28.46 7.36 9.15
CA GLY A 623 29.37 6.99 8.07
C GLY A 623 30.65 6.31 8.57
N ILE A 624 31.18 5.38 7.77
CA ILE A 624 32.28 4.46 8.12
C ILE A 624 33.56 5.19 8.57
N VAL A 625 33.83 6.38 8.03
CA VAL A 625 34.99 7.22 8.40
C VAL A 625 34.57 8.55 9.04
N GLY A 626 33.41 9.10 8.64
CA GLY A 626 32.96 10.41 9.10
C GLY A 626 32.47 10.43 10.54
N HIS A 627 31.77 9.37 10.96
CA HIS A 627 31.12 9.24 12.27
C HIS A 627 30.35 10.51 12.71
N SER A 628 29.68 11.17 11.74
CA SER A 628 29.12 12.51 11.90
C SER A 628 28.08 12.54 13.02
N ALA A 629 28.32 13.35 14.04
CA ALA A 629 27.46 13.45 15.21
C ALA A 629 26.10 14.09 14.87
N HIS A 630 25.04 13.72 15.61
CA HIS A 630 23.78 14.46 15.55
C HIS A 630 23.96 15.86 16.17
N PRO A 631 23.36 16.94 15.62
CA PRO A 631 23.46 18.29 16.21
C PRO A 631 22.99 18.37 17.66
N ALA A 632 21.99 17.56 18.05
CA ALA A 632 21.50 17.45 19.43
C ALA A 632 22.54 16.85 20.40
N ALA A 633 23.48 16.05 19.89
CA ALA A 633 24.50 15.33 20.65
C ALA A 633 25.89 15.50 20.00
N PRO A 634 26.43 16.73 19.88
CA PRO A 634 27.56 17.04 18.99
C PRO A 634 28.91 16.48 19.45
N ASN A 635 28.96 15.87 20.64
CA ASN A 635 30.13 15.17 21.19
C ASN A 635 30.00 13.63 21.11
N GLN A 636 28.89 13.12 20.55
CA GLN A 636 28.62 11.70 20.35
C GLN A 636 28.74 11.37 18.87
N SER A 637 29.89 10.81 18.49
CA SER A 637 30.08 10.18 17.18
C SER A 637 29.01 9.12 16.94
N LEU A 638 28.37 9.16 15.78
CA LEU A 638 27.41 8.13 15.38
C LEU A 638 28.11 6.99 14.62
N SER A 639 27.60 5.77 14.82
CA SER A 639 27.95 4.60 14.02
C SER A 639 26.75 4.16 13.17
N GLY A 640 26.97 3.30 12.17
CA GLY A 640 26.07 3.20 11.03
C GLY A 640 26.09 4.47 10.17
N GLY A 641 25.20 4.54 9.19
CA GLY A 641 24.90 5.75 8.40
C GLY A 641 23.41 5.81 8.10
N PRO A 642 22.92 6.79 7.31
CA PRO A 642 21.53 6.82 6.86
C PRO A 642 21.24 5.53 6.10
N GLN A 643 20.26 4.76 6.58
CA GLN A 643 19.85 3.50 5.99
C GLN A 643 18.40 3.65 5.52
N MET A 644 17.40 3.16 6.26
CA MET A 644 16.01 3.35 5.87
C MET A 644 15.65 4.84 5.90
N VAL A 645 14.97 5.29 4.86
CA VAL A 645 14.44 6.64 4.69
C VAL A 645 12.93 6.56 4.44
N GLU A 646 12.15 7.32 5.20
CA GLU A 646 10.70 7.37 5.06
C GLU A 646 10.22 8.83 5.07
N ILE A 647 9.50 9.23 4.03
CA ILE A 647 9.08 10.63 3.83
C ILE A 647 7.62 10.83 4.29
N SER A 648 7.37 11.93 4.99
CA SER A 648 6.01 12.35 5.35
C SER A 648 5.17 12.64 4.10
N ARG A 649 3.85 12.38 4.15
CA ARG A 649 2.96 12.57 2.99
C ARG A 649 2.98 13.98 2.41
N ASP A 650 3.22 15.01 3.23
CA ASP A 650 3.33 16.41 2.80
C ASP A 650 4.73 16.80 2.25
N GLY A 651 5.68 15.85 2.22
CA GLY A 651 7.03 16.01 1.68
C GLY A 651 7.96 16.89 2.51
N ARG A 652 7.62 17.17 3.78
CA ARG A 652 8.33 18.16 4.64
C ARG A 652 9.26 17.56 5.67
N ARG A 653 9.05 16.30 6.05
CA ARG A 653 9.81 15.60 7.08
C ARG A 653 10.29 14.29 6.50
N VAL A 654 11.53 13.95 6.77
CA VAL A 654 12.19 12.73 6.29
C VAL A 654 12.82 12.06 7.50
N TYR A 655 12.37 10.85 7.80
CA TYR A 655 12.82 10.08 8.95
C TYR A 655 13.89 9.09 8.53
N LEU A 656 14.97 9.01 9.29
CA LEU A 656 16.11 8.11 9.04
C LEU A 656 16.31 7.14 10.18
N THR A 657 16.68 5.90 9.87
CA THR A 657 17.30 4.94 10.81
C THR A 657 18.62 4.39 10.25
N ASN A 658 19.34 3.57 11.03
CA ASN A 658 20.78 3.36 10.83
C ASN A 658 21.24 1.93 10.57
N SER A 659 20.42 0.90 10.82
CA SER A 659 20.79 -0.50 10.63
C SER A 659 20.41 -0.99 9.24
N LEU A 660 21.32 -1.70 8.58
CA LEU A 660 21.04 -2.40 7.33
C LEU A 660 20.58 -3.81 7.66
N TYR A 661 21.51 -4.70 7.95
CA TYR A 661 21.25 -6.10 8.22
C TYR A 661 22.31 -6.61 9.17
N GLY A 662 21.94 -7.37 10.18
CA GLY A 662 22.72 -7.58 11.38
C GLY A 662 24.15 -8.06 11.15
N ALA A 663 24.36 -8.98 10.20
CA ALA A 663 25.69 -9.48 9.84
C ALA A 663 26.50 -8.52 8.94
N TRP A 664 25.83 -7.64 8.20
CA TRP A 664 26.45 -6.64 7.32
C TRP A 664 26.85 -5.41 8.14
N ASP A 665 26.00 -4.97 9.06
CA ASP A 665 26.32 -3.99 10.10
C ASP A 665 27.65 -4.33 10.78
N ASP A 666 27.81 -5.57 11.27
CA ASP A 666 29.03 -6.03 11.96
C ASP A 666 30.28 -6.02 11.04
N GLN A 667 30.07 -6.16 9.72
CA GLN A 667 31.15 -6.24 8.73
C GLN A 667 31.65 -4.85 8.29
N PHE A 668 30.75 -3.87 8.20
CA PHE A 668 31.07 -2.49 7.80
C PHE A 668 31.32 -1.58 9.02
N TYR A 669 30.69 -1.87 10.16
CA TYR A 669 30.79 -1.15 11.42
C TYR A 669 31.13 -2.13 12.56
N PRO A 670 32.39 -2.61 12.64
CA PRO A 670 32.80 -3.69 13.55
C PRO A 670 32.72 -3.35 15.05
N ASP A 671 32.68 -2.06 15.40
CA ASP A 671 32.44 -1.59 16.76
C ASP A 671 30.93 -1.52 17.11
N GLY A 672 30.07 -1.93 16.18
CA GLY A 672 28.61 -1.90 16.26
C GLY A 672 28.00 -0.60 15.73
N VAL A 673 26.79 -0.68 15.17
CA VAL A 673 26.06 0.49 14.63
C VAL A 673 25.30 1.32 15.68
N GLY A 674 25.07 0.77 16.87
CA GLY A 674 24.16 1.38 17.86
C GLY A 674 22.72 1.44 17.34
N ALA A 675 21.90 2.35 17.86
CA ALA A 675 20.55 2.59 17.37
C ALA A 675 20.23 4.08 17.40
N TRP A 676 19.75 4.64 16.30
CA TRP A 676 19.27 6.02 16.29
C TRP A 676 18.23 6.23 15.21
N MET A 677 17.33 7.18 15.47
CA MET A 677 16.42 7.72 14.48
C MET A 677 16.53 9.24 14.49
N ALA A 678 16.53 9.86 13.31
CA ALA A 678 16.62 11.32 13.14
C ALA A 678 15.51 11.82 12.23
N GLU A 679 15.03 13.05 12.47
CA GLU A 679 14.16 13.78 11.55
C GLU A 679 14.99 14.81 10.77
N ILE A 680 14.76 14.87 9.46
CA ILE A 680 15.30 15.88 8.56
C ILE A 680 14.13 16.73 8.05
N HIS A 681 14.18 18.04 8.25
CA HIS A 681 13.26 18.96 7.61
C HIS A 681 13.68 19.21 6.16
N ALA A 682 12.76 19.04 5.22
CA ALA A 682 12.95 19.31 3.79
C ALA A 682 12.32 20.65 3.38
N ASP A 683 13.07 21.50 2.67
CA ASP A 683 12.49 22.66 2.01
C ASP A 683 11.80 22.19 0.72
N PRO A 684 10.50 22.50 0.49
CA PRO A 684 9.78 22.12 -0.73
C PRO A 684 10.31 22.83 -2.01
N ARG A 685 11.38 23.61 -1.91
CA ARG A 685 12.12 24.24 -3.02
C ARG A 685 13.51 23.63 -3.24
N GLY A 686 13.84 22.56 -2.53
CA GLY A 686 15.16 21.94 -2.50
C GLY A 686 16.05 22.46 -1.38
N GLY A 687 16.83 21.54 -0.79
CA GLY A 687 17.60 21.73 0.44
C GLY A 687 16.93 21.06 1.64
N MET A 688 17.74 20.66 2.62
CA MET A 688 17.26 20.00 3.83
C MET A 688 18.21 20.21 5.02
N THR A 689 17.68 20.08 6.24
CA THR A 689 18.40 20.31 7.51
C THR A 689 17.95 19.30 8.57
N ILE A 690 18.90 18.78 9.35
CA ILE A 690 18.61 17.90 10.49
C ILE A 690 17.84 18.69 11.57
N ASP A 691 16.78 18.12 12.14
CA ASP A 691 16.07 18.69 13.29
C ASP A 691 16.85 18.41 14.60
N GLU A 692 17.28 19.45 15.28
CA GLU A 692 17.99 19.33 16.56
C GLU A 692 17.08 18.88 17.72
N ALA A 693 15.75 18.93 17.56
CA ALA A 693 14.77 18.57 18.59
C ALA A 693 14.37 17.08 18.56
N PHE A 694 14.60 16.37 17.45
CA PHE A 694 14.18 14.98 17.25
C PHE A 694 15.39 14.05 17.16
N PHE A 695 15.68 13.29 18.23
CA PHE A 695 16.79 12.32 18.23
C PHE A 695 16.63 11.20 19.29
N PRO A 696 15.66 10.28 19.16
CA PRO A 696 15.64 9.07 19.98
C PRO A 696 16.79 8.12 19.59
N HIS A 697 17.51 7.58 20.58
CA HIS A 697 18.73 6.79 20.35
C HIS A 697 19.07 5.81 21.50
N ASP A 698 19.89 4.81 21.17
CA ASP A 698 20.52 3.82 22.03
C ASP A 698 19.59 3.17 23.08
N GLU A 699 19.58 3.69 24.32
CA GLU A 699 18.78 3.16 25.42
C GLU A 699 17.27 3.42 25.24
N ASP A 700 16.86 4.42 24.44
CA ASP A 700 15.45 4.60 24.05
C ASP A 700 14.91 3.36 23.31
N PHE A 701 15.78 2.72 22.52
CA PHE A 701 15.53 1.46 21.82
C PHE A 701 16.02 0.23 22.61
N ARG A 702 16.35 0.39 23.90
CA ARG A 702 16.77 -0.70 24.82
C ARG A 702 17.99 -1.50 24.33
N GLY A 703 18.83 -0.87 23.51
CA GLY A 703 19.97 -1.49 22.84
C GLY A 703 19.61 -2.46 21.70
N LEU A 704 18.40 -2.35 21.13
CA LEU A 704 18.02 -3.01 19.87
C LEU A 704 18.33 -2.10 18.68
N ARG A 705 18.76 -2.67 17.55
CA ARG A 705 18.99 -1.93 16.30
C ARG A 705 17.66 -1.59 15.64
N VAL A 706 17.56 -0.45 14.96
CA VAL A 706 16.32 0.02 14.32
C VAL A 706 16.40 0.04 12.80
N HIS A 707 15.31 -0.36 12.14
CA HIS A 707 15.23 -0.51 10.68
C HIS A 707 14.04 0.29 10.11
N GLN A 708 13.08 -0.32 9.39
CA GLN A 708 12.05 0.44 8.66
C GLN A 708 11.15 1.26 9.61
N VAL A 709 10.66 2.37 9.07
CA VAL A 709 9.69 3.28 9.69
C VAL A 709 8.36 3.13 8.96
N ARG A 710 7.22 3.26 9.65
CA ARG A 710 5.89 3.48 9.04
C ARG A 710 5.15 4.57 9.78
N LEU A 711 4.62 5.55 9.07
CA LEU A 711 3.96 6.71 9.67
C LEU A 711 2.46 6.47 9.83
N GLN A 712 1.89 7.07 10.87
CA GLN A 712 0.45 6.97 11.13
C GLN A 712 -0.35 7.62 10.00
N GLY A 713 -1.26 6.83 9.42
CA GLY A 713 -2.06 7.23 8.25
C GLY A 713 -1.39 6.97 6.91
N GLY A 714 -0.18 6.39 6.89
CA GLY A 714 0.58 6.13 5.67
C GLY A 714 1.64 7.19 5.39
N ASP A 715 2.55 6.81 4.52
CA ASP A 715 3.82 7.48 4.22
C ASP A 715 4.15 7.33 2.72
N ALA A 716 5.31 7.83 2.29
CA ALA A 716 5.70 7.82 0.89
C ALA A 716 6.04 6.41 0.36
N SER A 717 6.43 5.46 1.22
CA SER A 717 6.70 4.08 0.77
C SER A 717 5.57 3.07 1.07
N SER A 718 4.50 3.45 1.79
CA SER A 718 3.42 2.50 2.17
C SER A 718 2.25 2.40 1.19
N ASP A 719 2.03 3.44 0.39
CA ASP A 719 0.79 3.64 -0.35
C ASP A 719 1.03 3.73 -1.85
N SER A 720 0.10 3.18 -2.62
CA SER A 720 0.02 3.42 -4.06
C SER A 720 -1.37 3.89 -4.41
N TYR A 721 -1.44 4.86 -5.32
CA TYR A 721 -2.67 5.54 -5.69
C TYR A 721 -3.24 4.99 -6.99
N CYS A 722 -4.49 5.34 -7.25
CA CYS A 722 -5.28 4.80 -8.37
C CYS A 722 -5.97 5.91 -9.18
N TYR A 723 -6.04 7.12 -8.63
CA TYR A 723 -6.68 8.29 -9.20
C TYR A 723 -5.71 9.49 -9.16
N ARG A 724 -5.95 10.49 -10.00
CA ARG A 724 -5.26 11.80 -9.97
C ARG A 724 -6.12 12.83 -9.23
#